data_AF-A0A081BZV4-F1
#
_entry.id   AF-A0A081BZV4-F1
#
_cell.length_a   1.000
_cell.length_b   1.000
_cell.length_c   1.000
_cell.angle_alpha   90.00
_cell.angle_beta   90.00
_cell.angle_gamma   90.00
#
_symmetry.space_group_name_H-M   'P 1'
#
loop_
_entity.id
_entity.type
_entity.pdbx_description
1 polymer ?
#
loop_
_entity_poly.entity_id
_entity_poly.type
_entity_poly.pdbx_seq_one_letter_code
_entity_poly.pdbx_strand_id
1 'polypeptide(L)'
;MKTALFRFSLIPNLFLLLMTGSLSIVSAGEPVLLSETAQEYPLGFHVEILEDPEKQWTLENVSSPEFQSAFSLSQEAVPNFGFTDSAYWVRFQVQNQSESITQWLLEFSCAAMHSIDLYFGSADCFVASNQASEQCQIITKHAGDRFPFSQREIRHRYFLFELPLVSHVTYTVYARFENADTMIFPLTLWSPRAYIQQTERIQLFQGVFFGILFIMAGYNMFLFLALRDSNIGYYVLFILSYGIFQASSAGFATQYLWPNLVWWNHRAVLFFGSFGVGAFLKFTSAFLRTQLHLPKLHRIILGLQVIAIFFMIIILLPPVDVRIIFTPLVILTLTAMPVSLLAGVLSWRRGYHPAFYFMLAWSVFIIGIFVRMLANLTVLPSNTFTNSSDNFGAVVLVLLLSLALADGIRSITQEKEQAQAETLHLKDDLNAALQQVNAELEARVAARTNALERAEHEILVLNQVMEGAEHLSNASSGLTRISTQIATESEQISFQTSRVSSNSQQISLGMRDVATSTEEVAANIREISRTITRVTEIVREAVLIANSANTTITSLESRSQEIGQIVKVITDIAQQTNLLALNATIEAVRAGDWGKGFTVVAQEVKELARETARSAEDIIQKIDAIQTTSQETAMAISKVVAIIDQVAKLSNTMAAAIAEQTETTQRISGTISQAAQGSDEISHAITDIASTVKESSIRASHVQQEAEKLASLGEQLRQLVHLAKAAQQREN
;
A
#
# COMPACT_ATOMS: atom_id res chain seq x y z
N MET A 1 41.11 -26.72 -19.90
CA MET A 1 42.02 -27.45 -18.98
C MET A 1 42.71 -26.42 -18.09
N LYS A 2 42.45 -26.50 -16.78
CA LYS A 2 43.08 -25.79 -15.63
C LYS A 2 42.75 -24.28 -15.45
N THR A 3 41.73 -23.90 -14.67
CA THR A 3 41.70 -23.63 -13.20
C THR A 3 42.70 -22.59 -12.69
N ALA A 4 42.19 -21.41 -12.31
CA ALA A 4 42.78 -20.51 -11.32
C ALA A 4 41.66 -19.88 -10.49
N LEU A 5 41.22 -20.65 -9.47
CA LEU A 5 40.35 -20.22 -8.38
C LEU A 5 41.19 -19.40 -7.39
N PHE A 6 40.95 -18.09 -7.31
CA PHE A 6 41.45 -17.27 -6.23
C PHE A 6 40.59 -17.50 -4.98
N ARG A 7 41.19 -18.09 -3.94
CA ARG A 7 40.61 -18.37 -2.63
C ARG A 7 40.37 -17.06 -1.87
N PHE A 8 39.11 -16.70 -1.63
CA PHE A 8 38.69 -15.83 -0.53
C PHE A 8 38.21 -16.74 0.63
N SER A 9 39.14 -17.30 1.40
CA SER A 9 38.86 -18.24 2.50
C SER A 9 38.93 -17.59 3.89
N LEU A 10 38.45 -16.36 4.04
CA LEU A 10 38.54 -15.62 5.32
C LEU A 10 37.19 -15.12 5.86
N ILE A 11 36.07 -15.53 5.26
CA ILE A 11 34.71 -15.17 5.70
C ILE A 11 33.98 -16.27 6.53
N PRO A 12 34.31 -17.58 6.50
CA PRO A 12 33.55 -18.55 7.31
C PRO A 12 33.80 -18.45 8.82
N ASN A 13 34.96 -17.95 9.26
CA ASN A 13 35.33 -17.96 10.69
C ASN A 13 34.83 -16.75 11.48
N LEU A 14 34.36 -15.68 10.82
CA LEU A 14 33.71 -14.56 11.52
C LEU A 14 32.21 -14.79 11.73
N PHE A 15 31.61 -15.70 10.97
CA PHE A 15 30.21 -16.11 11.12
C PHE A 15 30.01 -17.13 12.25
N LEU A 16 31.06 -17.90 12.58
CA LEU A 16 31.01 -18.91 13.64
C LEU A 16 31.15 -18.35 15.06
N LEU A 17 31.63 -17.11 15.23
CA LEU A 17 31.94 -16.55 16.56
C LEU A 17 30.82 -15.68 17.17
N LEU A 18 29.74 -15.38 16.42
CA LEU A 18 28.57 -14.63 16.90
C LEU A 18 27.37 -15.54 17.24
N MET A 19 27.51 -16.87 17.10
CA MET A 19 26.52 -17.88 17.48
C MET A 19 26.88 -18.53 18.82
N THR A 20 27.12 -17.70 19.85
CA THR A 20 27.12 -18.16 21.25
C THR A 20 26.10 -17.37 22.07
N GLY A 21 24.90 -17.22 21.50
CA GLY A 21 23.69 -17.07 22.30
C GLY A 21 23.28 -18.46 22.78
N SER A 22 23.19 -18.63 24.10
CA SER A 22 22.75 -19.85 24.78
C SER A 22 21.59 -20.55 24.07
N LEU A 23 21.87 -21.66 23.37
CA LEU A 23 20.86 -22.63 23.00
C LEU A 23 20.37 -23.30 24.29
N SER A 24 19.26 -22.81 24.83
CA SER A 24 18.47 -23.61 25.76
C SER A 24 17.94 -24.80 24.96
N ILE A 25 18.43 -25.99 25.29
CA ILE A 25 17.87 -27.25 24.81
C ILE A 25 16.46 -27.34 25.41
N VAL A 26 15.44 -27.00 24.62
CA VAL A 26 14.05 -27.19 25.00
C VAL A 26 13.79 -28.69 25.02
N SER A 27 13.44 -29.21 26.19
CA SER A 27 13.02 -30.58 26.39
C SER A 27 11.68 -30.83 25.71
N ALA A 28 11.50 -32.01 25.09
CA ALA A 28 10.23 -32.43 24.52
C ALA A 28 9.14 -32.43 25.61
N GLY A 29 8.00 -31.79 25.32
CA GLY A 29 6.80 -31.82 26.17
C GLY A 29 6.73 -30.77 27.28
N GLU A 30 7.66 -29.82 27.40
CA GLU A 30 7.50 -28.71 28.37
C GLU A 30 6.46 -27.68 27.88
N PRO A 31 5.53 -27.24 28.75
CA PRO A 31 4.52 -26.27 28.37
C PRO A 31 5.15 -24.90 28.09
N VAL A 32 4.68 -24.23 27.04
CA VAL A 32 5.05 -22.84 26.77
C VAL A 32 4.52 -21.95 27.89
N LEU A 33 5.44 -21.33 28.62
CA LEU A 33 5.11 -20.48 29.77
C LEU A 33 4.82 -19.05 29.30
N LEU A 34 3.57 -18.62 29.43
CA LEU A 34 3.15 -17.27 29.05
C LEU A 34 3.31 -16.31 30.22
N SER A 35 4.16 -15.31 30.05
CA SER A 35 4.41 -14.25 31.03
C SER A 35 3.75 -12.93 30.62
N GLU A 36 3.67 -11.96 31.54
CA GLU A 36 3.22 -10.60 31.23
C GLU A 36 4.24 -9.78 30.42
N THR A 37 5.53 -10.18 30.47
CA THR A 37 6.63 -9.40 29.89
C THR A 37 6.86 -9.69 28.42
N ALA A 38 6.82 -10.96 28.01
CA ALA A 38 6.89 -11.35 26.61
C ALA A 38 5.48 -11.37 26.01
N GLN A 39 5.34 -10.77 24.83
CA GLN A 39 4.04 -10.55 24.18
C GLN A 39 3.89 -11.25 22.82
N GLU A 40 4.94 -11.96 22.39
CA GLU A 40 5.05 -12.76 21.17
C GLU A 40 5.74 -14.09 21.53
N TYR A 41 5.12 -15.22 21.20
CA TYR A 41 5.65 -16.56 21.44
C TYR A 41 5.57 -17.40 20.17
N PRO A 42 6.65 -17.47 19.38
CA PRO A 42 6.74 -18.35 18.23
C PRO A 42 6.70 -19.81 18.69
N LEU A 43 5.76 -20.59 18.20
CA LEU A 43 5.52 -21.95 18.68
C LEU A 43 6.33 -23.01 17.93
N GLY A 44 7.07 -22.65 16.86
CA GLY A 44 7.74 -23.61 15.99
C GLY A 44 8.66 -24.62 16.67
N PHE A 45 9.41 -24.23 17.70
CA PHE A 45 10.27 -25.14 18.48
C PHE A 45 9.54 -25.87 19.62
N HIS A 46 8.28 -25.51 19.88
CA HIS A 46 7.46 -26.04 20.97
C HIS A 46 6.31 -26.93 20.47
N VAL A 47 6.21 -27.11 19.16
CA VAL A 47 5.19 -27.96 18.54
C VAL A 47 5.73 -29.35 18.25
N GLU A 48 4.89 -30.34 18.51
CA GLU A 48 5.09 -31.71 18.09
C GLU A 48 4.17 -32.00 16.90
N ILE A 49 4.70 -32.70 15.89
CA ILE A 49 4.06 -32.87 14.60
C ILE A 49 3.94 -34.36 14.28
N LEU A 50 2.77 -34.73 13.76
CA LEU A 50 2.42 -36.07 13.29
C LEU A 50 1.77 -35.97 11.91
N GLU A 51 2.31 -36.69 10.93
CA GLU A 51 1.74 -36.78 9.58
C GLU A 51 0.67 -37.88 9.53
N ASP A 52 -0.51 -37.57 8.98
CA ASP A 52 -1.63 -38.47 8.68
C ASP A 52 -1.77 -38.61 7.16
N PRO A 53 -1.09 -39.59 6.52
CA PRO A 53 -1.10 -39.75 5.07
C PRO A 53 -2.46 -40.13 4.49
N GLU A 54 -3.29 -40.84 5.28
CA GLU A 54 -4.59 -41.34 4.83
C GLU A 54 -5.75 -40.37 5.12
N LYS A 55 -5.48 -39.31 5.90
CA LYS A 55 -6.46 -38.29 6.34
C LYS A 55 -7.62 -38.85 7.16
N GLN A 56 -7.44 -39.99 7.83
CA GLN A 56 -8.53 -40.67 8.53
C GLN A 56 -8.49 -40.51 10.05
N TRP A 57 -7.39 -40.02 10.61
CA TRP A 57 -7.25 -39.96 12.06
C TRP A 57 -8.12 -38.84 12.64
N THR A 58 -8.82 -39.16 13.73
CA THR A 58 -9.65 -38.23 14.49
C THR A 58 -8.94 -37.83 15.80
N LEU A 59 -9.46 -36.81 16.49
CA LEU A 59 -8.93 -36.36 17.78
C LEU A 59 -8.78 -37.54 18.76
N GLU A 60 -9.79 -38.42 18.83
CA GLU A 60 -9.80 -39.57 19.76
C GLU A 60 -8.65 -40.56 19.46
N ASN A 61 -8.31 -40.75 18.19
CA ASN A 61 -7.19 -41.60 17.79
C ASN A 61 -5.86 -40.97 18.20
N VAL A 62 -5.64 -39.69 17.88
CA VAL A 62 -4.34 -39.03 18.09
C VAL A 62 -4.09 -38.63 19.55
N SER A 63 -5.14 -38.50 20.37
CA SER A 63 -4.99 -38.27 21.81
C SER A 63 -4.70 -39.55 22.61
N SER A 64 -4.89 -40.72 21.99
CA SER A 64 -4.67 -42.01 22.66
C SER A 64 -3.19 -42.23 23.05
N PRO A 65 -2.90 -42.98 24.13
CA PRO A 65 -1.53 -43.20 24.62
C PRO A 65 -0.58 -43.77 23.56
N GLU A 66 -1.09 -44.57 22.64
CA GLU A 66 -0.33 -45.23 21.56
C GLU A 66 0.24 -44.23 20.55
N PHE A 67 -0.53 -43.18 20.24
CA PHE A 67 -0.11 -42.14 19.30
C PHE A 67 0.76 -41.06 19.95
N GLN A 68 0.79 -40.95 21.28
CA GLN A 68 1.58 -39.92 21.95
C GLN A 68 3.08 -40.02 21.65
N SER A 69 3.62 -41.24 21.47
CA SER A 69 5.01 -41.46 21.09
C SER A 69 5.30 -41.30 19.59
N ALA A 70 4.26 -41.19 18.76
CA ALA A 70 4.42 -41.01 17.31
C ALA A 70 4.63 -39.53 16.92
N PHE A 71 4.34 -38.60 17.84
CA PHE A 71 4.59 -37.18 17.64
C PHE A 71 6.09 -36.87 17.67
N SER A 72 6.56 -36.09 16.70
CA SER A 72 7.95 -35.67 16.59
C SER A 72 8.10 -34.18 16.92
N LEU A 73 9.01 -33.83 17.84
CA LEU A 73 9.27 -32.43 18.20
C LEU A 73 9.93 -31.70 17.03
N SER A 74 9.37 -30.55 16.64
CA SER A 74 9.92 -29.70 15.59
C SER A 74 11.27 -29.10 15.97
N GLN A 75 12.19 -29.07 15.01
CA GLN A 75 13.54 -28.50 15.13
C GLN A 75 13.67 -27.17 14.39
N GLU A 76 12.57 -26.60 13.92
CA GLU A 76 12.55 -25.38 13.10
C GLU A 76 11.62 -24.33 13.71
N ALA A 77 11.97 -23.05 13.53
CA ALA A 77 11.13 -21.93 13.98
C ALA A 77 9.79 -21.86 13.24
N VAL A 78 9.75 -22.33 11.99
CA VAL A 78 8.56 -22.45 11.17
C VAL A 78 8.68 -23.77 10.39
N PRO A 79 8.16 -24.89 10.92
CA PRO A 79 8.30 -26.17 10.25
C PRO A 79 7.65 -26.16 8.86
N ASN A 80 8.37 -26.69 7.87
CA ASN A 80 7.98 -26.65 6.46
C ASN A 80 8.14 -28.02 5.79
N PHE A 81 7.02 -28.58 5.30
CA PHE A 81 6.96 -29.89 4.66
C PHE A 81 6.76 -29.82 3.15
N GLY A 82 6.79 -28.61 2.57
CA GLY A 82 6.60 -28.41 1.13
C GLY A 82 5.20 -28.86 0.65
N PHE A 83 5.11 -29.34 -0.58
CA PHE A 83 3.85 -29.85 -1.13
C PHE A 83 3.62 -31.29 -0.64
N THR A 84 2.51 -31.49 0.05
CA THR A 84 2.11 -32.80 0.58
C THR A 84 0.59 -32.94 0.43
N ASP A 85 0.16 -34.17 0.18
CA ASP A 85 -1.25 -34.52 0.18
C ASP A 85 -1.72 -35.02 1.54
N SER A 86 -0.85 -35.19 2.53
CA SER A 86 -1.21 -35.68 3.87
C SER A 86 -1.89 -34.60 4.72
N ALA A 87 -2.71 -35.01 5.69
CA ALA A 87 -3.12 -34.14 6.78
C ALA A 87 -2.04 -34.12 7.85
N TYR A 88 -1.91 -33.03 8.60
CA TYR A 88 -0.89 -32.91 9.65
C TYR A 88 -1.55 -32.55 10.97
N TRP A 89 -1.20 -33.28 12.01
CA TRP A 89 -1.58 -33.02 13.38
C TRP A 89 -0.44 -32.33 14.10
N VAL A 90 -0.76 -31.21 14.74
CA VAL A 90 0.17 -30.43 15.54
C VAL A 90 -0.34 -30.39 16.98
N ARG A 91 0.54 -30.69 17.93
CA ARG A 91 0.25 -30.63 19.36
C ARG A 91 1.24 -29.74 20.08
N PHE A 92 0.75 -28.95 21.03
CA PHE A 92 1.60 -28.22 21.97
C PHE A 92 0.86 -28.00 23.30
N GLN A 93 1.62 -27.75 24.36
CA GLN A 93 1.07 -27.41 25.67
C GLN A 93 1.41 -25.97 26.02
N VAL A 94 0.50 -25.29 26.71
CA VAL A 94 0.66 -23.89 27.10
C VAL A 94 0.18 -23.69 28.53
N GLN A 95 0.94 -22.94 29.32
CA GLN A 95 0.58 -22.57 30.69
C GLN A 95 0.61 -21.06 30.83
N ASN A 96 -0.52 -20.47 31.23
CA ASN A 96 -0.60 -19.03 31.46
C ASN A 96 -0.06 -18.68 32.84
N GLN A 97 1.06 -17.98 32.95
CA GLN A 97 1.59 -17.48 34.23
C GLN A 97 1.25 -16.00 34.47
N SER A 98 0.55 -15.36 33.54
CA SER A 98 0.08 -13.99 33.68
C SER A 98 -1.21 -13.95 34.49
N GLU A 99 -1.32 -12.98 35.40
CA GLU A 99 -2.53 -12.75 36.19
C GLU A 99 -3.49 -11.79 35.47
N SER A 100 -2.97 -10.86 34.65
CA SER A 100 -3.77 -9.82 33.99
C SER A 100 -4.32 -10.20 32.61
N ILE A 101 -3.60 -11.03 31.84
CA ILE A 101 -3.97 -11.45 30.49
C ILE A 101 -4.59 -12.85 30.53
N THR A 102 -5.90 -12.93 30.29
CA THR A 102 -6.66 -14.20 30.24
C THR A 102 -7.06 -14.60 28.82
N GLN A 103 -6.98 -13.68 27.86
CA GLN A 103 -7.29 -13.90 26.46
C GLN A 103 -6.03 -13.78 25.61
N TRP A 104 -5.61 -14.90 25.05
CA TRP A 104 -4.46 -14.97 24.15
C TRP A 104 -4.93 -15.24 22.72
N LEU A 105 -4.19 -14.72 21.74
CA LEU A 105 -4.50 -14.91 20.32
C LEU A 105 -3.53 -15.92 19.72
N LEU A 106 -4.04 -17.05 19.24
CA LEU A 106 -3.27 -17.96 18.41
C LEU A 106 -3.39 -17.53 16.96
N GLU A 107 -2.29 -17.09 16.38
CA GLU A 107 -2.18 -16.73 14.98
C GLU A 107 -1.62 -17.89 14.16
N PHE A 108 -2.30 -18.17 13.07
CA PHE A 108 -1.76 -18.92 11.95
C PHE A 108 -1.52 -17.95 10.78
N SER A 109 -0.26 -17.52 10.57
CA SER A 109 0.11 -16.42 9.66
C SER A 109 0.06 -16.79 8.16
N CYS A 110 -0.90 -17.61 7.75
CA CYS A 110 -1.17 -17.99 6.36
C CYS A 110 -2.61 -17.64 5.97
N ALA A 111 -2.79 -17.05 4.79
CA ALA A 111 -4.11 -16.65 4.30
C ALA A 111 -4.82 -17.76 3.48
N ALA A 112 -4.05 -18.72 2.95
CA ALA A 112 -4.48 -19.76 2.01
C ALA A 112 -4.25 -21.15 2.64
N MET A 113 -5.03 -21.46 3.68
CA MET A 113 -5.04 -22.77 4.34
C MET A 113 -6.39 -23.42 4.12
N HIS A 114 -6.42 -24.65 3.57
CA HIS A 114 -7.68 -25.29 3.16
C HIS A 114 -8.60 -25.59 4.33
N SER A 115 -8.05 -26.20 5.38
CA SER A 115 -8.78 -26.38 6.63
C SER A 115 -7.88 -26.42 7.85
N ILE A 116 -8.41 -25.89 8.94
CA ILE A 116 -7.82 -25.85 10.27
C ILE A 116 -8.91 -26.30 11.24
N ASP A 117 -8.72 -27.46 11.85
CA ASP A 117 -9.57 -27.94 12.93
C ASP A 117 -8.76 -27.87 14.24
N LEU A 118 -9.14 -26.98 15.14
CA LEU A 118 -8.46 -26.72 16.40
C LEU A 118 -9.29 -27.25 17.57
N TYR A 119 -8.63 -28.03 18.42
CA TYR A 119 -9.19 -28.63 19.62
C TYR A 119 -8.37 -28.16 20.83
N PHE A 120 -9.03 -27.58 21.82
CA PHE A 120 -8.40 -26.97 22.97
C PHE A 120 -9.13 -27.34 24.27
N GLY A 121 -8.38 -27.70 25.31
CA GLY A 121 -8.90 -28.07 26.63
C GLY A 121 -7.78 -28.15 27.68
N SER A 122 -8.14 -28.30 28.96
CA SER A 122 -7.14 -28.53 30.02
C SER A 122 -6.38 -29.83 29.77
N ALA A 123 -5.13 -29.95 30.22
CA ALA A 123 -4.32 -31.14 29.97
C ALA A 123 -5.00 -32.45 30.43
N ASP A 124 -5.72 -32.40 31.56
CA ASP A 124 -6.43 -33.54 32.15
C ASP A 124 -7.60 -34.04 31.28
N CYS A 125 -8.14 -33.18 30.40
CA CYS A 125 -9.25 -33.52 29.51
C CYS A 125 -8.90 -34.55 28.44
N PHE A 126 -7.64 -34.63 28.03
CA PHE A 126 -7.21 -35.51 26.95
C PHE A 126 -6.63 -36.85 27.45
N VAL A 127 -6.51 -37.02 28.78
CA VAL A 127 -5.88 -38.18 29.42
C VAL A 127 -6.93 -39.12 30.05
N ALA A 128 -8.15 -38.65 30.30
CA ALA A 128 -9.18 -39.41 31.00
C ALA A 128 -9.90 -40.42 30.10
N SER A 129 -9.35 -41.63 29.95
CA SER A 129 -10.14 -42.80 29.57
C SER A 129 -11.11 -43.15 30.72
N ASN A 130 -12.42 -43.06 30.47
CA ASN A 130 -13.52 -43.65 31.25
C ASN A 130 -14.06 -42.96 32.52
N GLN A 131 -13.68 -41.74 32.88
CA GLN A 131 -14.48 -40.92 33.80
C GLN A 131 -14.59 -39.49 33.29
N ALA A 132 -15.65 -39.23 32.54
CA ALA A 132 -16.08 -37.88 32.21
C ALA A 132 -16.38 -37.15 33.53
N SER A 133 -15.40 -36.39 34.02
CA SER A 133 -15.70 -35.33 34.96
C SER A 133 -16.58 -34.34 34.21
N GLU A 134 -17.80 -34.08 34.69
CA GLU A 134 -18.79 -33.18 34.07
C GLU A 134 -18.27 -31.74 33.80
N GLN A 135 -17.05 -31.40 34.23
CA GLN A 135 -16.40 -30.10 34.07
C GLN A 135 -15.31 -30.04 32.99
N CYS A 136 -15.09 -31.12 32.23
CA CYS A 136 -14.12 -31.11 31.13
C CYS A 136 -14.81 -30.82 29.78
N GLN A 137 -14.64 -29.60 29.27
CA GLN A 137 -15.19 -29.18 27.97
C GLN A 137 -14.05 -28.95 26.97
N ILE A 138 -13.95 -29.80 25.95
CA ILE A 138 -13.07 -29.59 24.80
C ILE A 138 -13.76 -28.59 23.86
N ILE A 139 -13.09 -27.48 23.58
CA ILE A 139 -13.58 -26.47 22.64
C ILE A 139 -13.01 -26.82 21.25
N THR A 140 -13.92 -26.99 20.29
CA THR A 140 -13.57 -27.23 18.88
C THR A 140 -13.83 -25.99 18.05
N LYS A 141 -12.87 -25.60 17.23
CA LYS A 141 -12.97 -24.47 16.30
C LYS A 141 -12.59 -24.93 14.89
N HIS A 142 -13.34 -24.47 13.90
CA HIS A 142 -13.11 -24.79 12.50
C HIS A 142 -12.81 -23.51 11.72
N ALA A 143 -11.75 -23.52 10.92
CA ALA A 143 -11.43 -22.46 9.99
C ALA A 143 -10.81 -23.02 8.70
N GLY A 144 -10.53 -22.14 7.77
CA GLY A 144 -9.98 -22.48 6.45
C GLY A 144 -10.51 -21.56 5.38
N ASP A 145 -9.86 -21.56 4.23
CA ASP A 145 -10.25 -20.78 3.06
C ASP A 145 -11.40 -21.43 2.27
N ARG A 146 -11.77 -22.69 2.59
CA ARG A 146 -13.00 -23.36 2.12
C ARG A 146 -14.28 -22.74 2.68
N PHE A 147 -14.17 -21.97 3.75
CA PHE A 147 -15.29 -21.29 4.40
C PHE A 147 -15.35 -19.82 3.98
N PRO A 148 -16.55 -19.22 3.84
CA PRO A 148 -16.68 -17.78 3.61
C PRO A 148 -15.95 -16.96 4.67
N PHE A 149 -15.39 -15.82 4.28
CA PHE A 149 -14.60 -14.98 5.18
C PHE A 149 -15.37 -14.56 6.45
N SER A 150 -16.69 -14.41 6.34
CA SER A 150 -17.56 -14.04 7.47
C SER A 150 -17.64 -15.08 8.60
N GLN A 151 -17.25 -16.34 8.34
CA GLN A 151 -17.24 -17.41 9.33
C GLN A 151 -15.96 -17.43 10.19
N ARG A 152 -14.98 -16.57 9.89
CA ARG A 152 -13.79 -16.42 10.73
C ARG A 152 -14.18 -15.81 12.08
N GLU A 153 -13.68 -16.40 13.16
CA GLU A 153 -13.89 -15.94 14.54
C GLU A 153 -13.51 -14.47 14.70
N ILE A 154 -12.29 -14.12 14.28
CA ILE A 154 -11.85 -12.73 14.14
C ILE A 154 -11.74 -12.41 12.65
N ARG A 155 -12.36 -11.29 12.25
CA ARG A 155 -12.33 -10.78 10.86
C ARG A 155 -10.96 -10.20 10.51
N HIS A 156 -10.00 -11.08 10.32
CA HIS A 156 -8.64 -10.77 9.94
C HIS A 156 -8.21 -11.60 8.73
N ARG A 157 -7.23 -11.09 7.95
CA ARG A 157 -6.68 -11.77 6.76
C ARG A 157 -6.01 -13.10 7.04
N TYR A 158 -5.47 -13.27 8.25
CA TYR A 158 -4.91 -14.51 8.77
C TYR A 158 -5.91 -15.17 9.71
N PHE A 159 -5.73 -16.46 9.96
CA PHE A 159 -6.59 -17.18 10.88
C PHE A 159 -6.13 -16.90 12.32
N LEU A 160 -7.02 -16.30 13.11
CA LEU A 160 -6.80 -15.99 14.51
C LEU A 160 -7.85 -16.72 15.34
N PHE A 161 -7.40 -17.35 16.42
CA PHE A 161 -8.26 -18.04 17.38
C PHE A 161 -8.06 -17.45 18.77
N GLU A 162 -9.16 -17.15 19.45
CA GLU A 162 -9.10 -16.70 20.85
C GLU A 162 -8.93 -17.90 21.78
N LEU A 163 -7.91 -17.88 22.63
CA LEU A 163 -7.66 -18.90 23.64
C LEU A 163 -7.92 -18.29 25.03
N PRO A 164 -9.02 -18.68 25.72
CA PRO A 164 -9.27 -18.27 27.09
C PRO A 164 -8.41 -19.11 28.04
N LEU A 165 -7.21 -18.62 28.36
CA LEU A 165 -6.24 -19.30 29.21
C LEU A 165 -6.35 -18.74 30.63
N VAL A 166 -6.88 -19.54 31.56
CA VAL A 166 -6.90 -19.17 32.99
C VAL A 166 -5.49 -19.25 33.57
N SER A 167 -5.19 -18.35 34.50
CA SER A 167 -3.87 -18.28 35.14
C SER A 167 -3.53 -19.59 35.88
N HIS A 168 -2.26 -20.00 35.76
CA HIS A 168 -1.62 -21.20 36.29
C HIS A 168 -2.15 -22.56 35.84
N VAL A 169 -3.11 -22.61 34.91
CA VAL A 169 -3.64 -23.86 34.33
C VAL A 169 -2.87 -24.22 33.05
N THR A 170 -2.51 -25.49 32.90
CA THR A 170 -1.91 -26.02 31.68
C THR A 170 -2.99 -26.52 30.72
N TYR A 171 -2.95 -26.03 29.50
CA TYR A 171 -3.84 -26.42 28.42
C TYR A 171 -3.08 -27.15 27.33
N THR A 172 -3.74 -28.12 26.70
CA THR A 172 -3.22 -28.83 25.54
C THR A 172 -4.02 -28.41 24.32
N VAL A 173 -3.32 -28.09 23.23
CA VAL A 173 -3.91 -27.74 21.94
C VAL A 173 -3.54 -28.82 20.93
N TYR A 174 -4.55 -29.37 20.26
CA TYR A 174 -4.39 -30.18 19.06
C TYR A 174 -4.94 -29.39 17.88
N ALA A 175 -4.19 -29.32 16.78
CA ALA A 175 -4.63 -28.69 15.55
C ALA A 175 -4.38 -29.62 14.37
N ARG A 176 -5.42 -29.86 13.58
CA ARG A 176 -5.34 -30.61 12.33
C ARG A 176 -5.34 -29.62 11.17
N PHE A 177 -4.34 -29.75 10.30
CA PHE A 177 -4.17 -28.92 9.13
C PHE A 177 -4.29 -29.76 7.86
N GLU A 178 -5.01 -29.22 6.88
CA GLU A 178 -5.02 -29.70 5.51
C GLU A 178 -4.79 -28.51 4.60
N ASN A 179 -3.86 -28.64 3.64
CA ASN A 179 -3.60 -27.61 2.66
C ASN A 179 -3.53 -28.19 1.24
N ALA A 180 -3.78 -27.35 0.23
CA ALA A 180 -3.47 -27.67 -1.16
C ALA A 180 -2.17 -27.08 -1.68
N ASP A 181 -1.69 -26.06 -0.99
CA ASP A 181 -0.39 -25.48 -1.27
C ASP A 181 0.68 -26.08 -0.35
N THR A 182 1.77 -25.37 -0.14
CA THR A 182 2.83 -25.78 0.78
C THR A 182 2.31 -25.90 2.21
N MET A 183 2.64 -27.01 2.87
CA MET A 183 2.34 -27.25 4.28
C MET A 183 3.43 -26.61 5.14
N ILE A 184 3.14 -25.42 5.65
CA ILE A 184 4.01 -24.66 6.56
C ILE A 184 3.25 -24.32 7.83
N PHE A 185 3.94 -24.28 8.97
CA PHE A 185 3.32 -23.99 10.28
C PHE A 185 3.86 -22.71 10.94
N PRO A 186 3.52 -21.51 10.41
CA PRO A 186 3.83 -20.25 11.06
C PRO A 186 2.85 -19.99 12.22
N LEU A 187 3.07 -20.71 13.32
CA LEU A 187 2.26 -20.65 14.53
C LEU A 187 2.88 -19.71 15.57
N THR A 188 2.12 -18.70 15.97
CA THR A 188 2.57 -17.73 16.98
C THR A 188 1.45 -17.41 17.96
N LEU A 189 1.76 -17.39 19.25
CA LEU A 189 0.84 -16.93 20.28
C LEU A 189 1.15 -15.46 20.63
N TRP A 190 0.11 -14.64 20.69
CA TRP A 190 0.21 -13.20 20.89
C TRP A 190 -0.63 -12.73 22.06
N SER A 191 -0.12 -11.74 22.78
CA SER A 191 -1.00 -10.89 23.59
C SER A 191 -1.82 -9.98 22.66
N PRO A 192 -3.09 -9.66 22.98
CA PRO A 192 -3.93 -8.82 22.13
C PRO A 192 -3.31 -7.46 21.79
N ARG A 193 -2.61 -6.83 22.76
CA ARG A 193 -1.99 -5.51 22.56
C ARG A 193 -0.79 -5.56 21.60
N ALA A 194 0.11 -6.53 21.75
CA ALA A 194 1.24 -6.67 20.84
C ALA A 194 0.79 -7.00 19.43
N TYR A 195 -0.23 -7.86 19.29
CA TYR A 195 -0.76 -8.21 17.98
C TYR A 195 -1.30 -6.99 17.23
N ILE A 196 -2.08 -6.14 17.91
CA ILE A 196 -2.59 -4.89 17.33
C ILE A 196 -1.43 -3.97 16.90
N GLN A 197 -0.44 -3.75 17.77
CA GLN A 197 0.72 -2.89 17.45
C GLN A 197 1.55 -3.41 16.26
N GLN A 198 1.80 -4.71 16.20
CA GLN A 198 2.55 -5.33 15.09
C GLN A 198 1.73 -5.26 13.80
N THR A 199 0.44 -5.55 13.87
CA THR A 199 -0.48 -5.52 12.72
C THR A 199 -0.63 -4.11 12.16
N GLU A 200 -0.80 -3.09 13.01
CA GLU A 200 -0.88 -1.68 12.58
C GLU A 200 0.37 -1.27 11.79
N ARG A 201 1.56 -1.62 12.27
CA ARG A 201 2.82 -1.33 11.57
C ARG A 201 2.86 -2.01 10.20
N ILE A 202 2.53 -3.30 10.12
CA ILE A 202 2.56 -4.05 8.85
C ILE A 202 1.50 -3.52 7.87
N GLN A 203 0.30 -3.20 8.35
CA GLN A 203 -0.78 -2.65 7.54
C GLN A 203 -0.43 -1.27 7.00
N LEU A 204 0.25 -0.42 7.78
CA LEU A 204 0.71 0.89 7.31
C LEU A 204 1.68 0.75 6.12
N PHE A 205 2.67 -0.14 6.22
CA PHE A 205 3.60 -0.41 5.11
C PHE A 205 2.89 -0.93 3.86
N GLN A 206 1.93 -1.85 4.04
CA GLN A 206 1.16 -2.38 2.92
C GLN A 206 0.19 -1.34 2.32
N GLY A 207 -0.38 -0.47 3.16
CA GLY A 207 -1.21 0.65 2.72
C GLY A 207 -0.43 1.63 1.84
N VAL A 208 0.79 1.99 2.24
CA VAL A 208 1.70 2.81 1.40
C VAL A 208 2.02 2.12 0.08
N PHE A 209 2.34 0.83 0.12
CA PHE A 209 2.63 0.04 -1.09
C PHE A 209 1.45 0.02 -2.08
N PHE A 210 0.25 -0.35 -1.64
CA PHE A 210 -0.94 -0.38 -2.50
C PHE A 210 -1.35 1.04 -2.93
N GLY A 211 -1.15 2.05 -2.10
CA GLY A 211 -1.38 3.45 -2.44
C GLY A 211 -0.52 3.94 -3.60
N ILE A 212 0.79 3.63 -3.58
CA ILE A 212 1.70 3.94 -4.69
C ILE A 212 1.27 3.21 -5.97
N LEU A 213 0.96 1.91 -5.90
CA LEU A 213 0.48 1.16 -7.07
C LEU A 213 -0.81 1.76 -7.65
N PHE A 214 -1.75 2.17 -6.80
CA PHE A 214 -3.02 2.75 -7.22
C PHE A 214 -2.82 4.12 -7.90
N ILE A 215 -2.05 5.01 -7.29
CA ILE A 215 -1.72 6.33 -7.87
C ILE A 215 -0.99 6.15 -9.21
N MET A 216 -0.01 5.24 -9.26
CA MET A 216 0.76 4.98 -10.47
C MET A 216 -0.10 4.36 -11.58
N ALA A 217 -1.01 3.43 -11.26
CA ALA A 217 -1.96 2.89 -12.22
C ALA A 217 -2.91 3.99 -12.75
N GLY A 218 -3.44 4.85 -11.88
CA GLY A 218 -4.32 5.97 -12.27
C GLY A 218 -3.61 7.01 -13.14
N TYR A 219 -2.40 7.42 -12.75
CA TYR A 219 -1.56 8.33 -13.53
C TYR A 219 -1.25 7.76 -14.92
N ASN A 220 -0.80 6.50 -14.99
CA ASN A 220 -0.50 5.86 -16.27
C ASN A 220 -1.77 5.60 -17.09
N MET A 221 -2.92 5.38 -16.47
CA MET A 221 -4.20 5.29 -17.19
C MET A 221 -4.57 6.63 -17.83
N PHE A 222 -4.38 7.75 -17.12
CA PHE A 222 -4.59 9.08 -17.71
C PHE A 222 -3.61 9.35 -18.86
N LEU A 223 -2.32 9.02 -18.69
CA LEU A 223 -1.34 9.10 -19.77
C LEU A 223 -1.72 8.23 -20.97
N PHE A 224 -2.23 7.01 -20.74
CA PHE A 224 -2.72 6.14 -21.80
C PHE A 224 -3.89 6.78 -22.56
N LEU A 225 -4.85 7.38 -21.87
CA LEU A 225 -5.99 8.05 -22.51
C LEU A 225 -5.57 9.32 -23.28
N ALA A 226 -4.59 10.07 -22.75
CA ALA A 226 -4.09 11.30 -23.37
C ALA A 226 -3.22 11.02 -24.61
N LEU A 227 -2.30 10.05 -24.52
CA LEU A 227 -1.32 9.74 -25.57
C LEU A 227 -1.79 8.67 -26.54
N ARG A 228 -2.80 7.85 -26.16
CA ARG A 228 -3.28 6.67 -26.89
C ARG A 228 -2.16 5.69 -27.28
N ASP A 229 -1.06 5.66 -26.54
CA ASP A 229 0.04 4.71 -26.75
C ASP A 229 -0.29 3.36 -26.09
N SER A 230 -0.42 2.32 -26.90
CA SER A 230 -0.66 0.94 -26.45
C SER A 230 0.35 0.42 -25.41
N ASN A 231 1.58 0.90 -25.40
CA ASN A 231 2.61 0.50 -24.44
C ASN A 231 2.21 0.82 -23.00
N ILE A 232 1.64 2.02 -22.81
CA ILE A 232 1.19 2.48 -21.49
C ILE A 232 -0.01 1.65 -21.04
N GLY A 233 -0.91 1.28 -21.96
CA GLY A 233 -2.03 0.39 -21.66
C GLY A 233 -1.58 -0.98 -21.13
N TYR A 234 -0.59 -1.61 -21.76
CA TYR A 234 -0.03 -2.88 -21.26
C TYR A 234 0.67 -2.74 -19.91
N TYR A 235 1.31 -1.59 -19.67
CA TYR A 235 1.92 -1.29 -18.38
C TYR A 235 0.88 -1.16 -17.26
N VAL A 236 -0.22 -0.43 -17.51
CA VAL A 236 -1.34 -0.31 -16.57
C VAL A 236 -1.94 -1.68 -16.24
N LEU A 237 -2.15 -2.53 -17.25
CA LEU A 237 -2.62 -3.91 -17.06
C LEU A 237 -1.66 -4.73 -16.19
N PHE A 238 -0.35 -4.57 -16.38
CA PHE A 238 0.66 -5.20 -15.52
C PHE A 238 0.61 -4.69 -14.07
N ILE A 239 0.56 -3.38 -13.83
CA ILE A 239 0.47 -2.82 -12.46
C ILE A 239 -0.80 -3.33 -11.76
N LEU A 240 -1.95 -3.24 -12.43
CA LEU A 240 -3.22 -3.65 -11.84
C LEU A 240 -3.25 -5.14 -11.53
N SER A 241 -2.79 -5.97 -12.46
CA SER A 241 -2.73 -7.42 -12.27
C SER A 241 -1.75 -7.81 -11.16
N TYR A 242 -0.57 -7.20 -11.09
CA TYR A 242 0.39 -7.41 -10.01
C TYR A 242 -0.16 -6.94 -8.65
N GLY A 243 -0.84 -5.79 -8.61
CA GLY A 243 -1.48 -5.29 -7.40
C GLY A 243 -2.56 -6.23 -6.88
N ILE A 244 -3.43 -6.75 -7.76
CA ILE A 244 -4.46 -7.71 -7.36
C ILE A 244 -3.84 -9.06 -6.98
N PHE A 245 -2.79 -9.51 -7.67
CA PHE A 245 -2.02 -10.70 -7.29
C PHE A 245 -1.46 -10.58 -5.86
N GLN A 246 -0.79 -9.46 -5.53
CA GLN A 246 -0.26 -9.23 -4.19
C GLN A 246 -1.38 -9.11 -3.15
N ALA A 247 -2.49 -8.44 -3.47
CA ALA A 247 -3.64 -8.34 -2.58
C ALA A 247 -4.29 -9.71 -2.31
N SER A 248 -4.36 -10.58 -3.32
CA SER A 248 -4.88 -11.94 -3.19
C SER A 248 -3.93 -12.83 -2.40
N SER A 249 -2.62 -12.78 -2.68
CA SER A 249 -1.61 -13.56 -1.96
C SER A 249 -1.50 -13.16 -0.49
N ALA A 250 -1.64 -11.86 -0.19
CA ALA A 250 -1.63 -11.35 1.19
C ALA A 250 -2.97 -11.51 1.93
N GLY A 251 -4.02 -12.05 1.29
CA GLY A 251 -5.35 -12.26 1.88
C GLY A 251 -6.25 -11.01 1.96
N PHE A 252 -5.77 -9.85 1.51
CA PHE A 252 -6.57 -8.61 1.46
C PHE A 252 -7.72 -8.70 0.48
N ALA A 253 -7.54 -9.40 -0.64
CA ALA A 253 -8.61 -9.53 -1.61
C ALA A 253 -9.75 -10.40 -1.09
N THR A 254 -9.45 -11.43 -0.30
CA THR A 254 -10.46 -12.20 0.44
C THR A 254 -11.17 -11.32 1.46
N GLN A 255 -10.47 -10.44 2.16
CA GLN A 255 -11.07 -9.56 3.17
C GLN A 255 -11.97 -8.46 2.57
N TYR A 256 -11.57 -7.85 1.45
CA TYR A 256 -12.18 -6.62 0.94
C TYR A 256 -12.83 -6.74 -0.45
N LEU A 257 -12.27 -7.54 -1.37
CA LEU A 257 -12.72 -7.59 -2.77
C LEU A 257 -13.78 -8.68 -3.02
N TRP A 258 -13.61 -9.87 -2.45
CA TRP A 258 -14.50 -11.01 -2.70
C TRP A 258 -14.71 -11.94 -1.48
N PRO A 259 -15.16 -11.42 -0.32
CA PRO A 259 -15.24 -12.20 0.94
C PRO A 259 -16.13 -13.44 0.90
N ASN A 260 -17.08 -13.50 -0.02
CA ASN A 260 -18.05 -14.59 -0.12
C ASN A 260 -17.78 -15.54 -1.31
N LEU A 261 -16.84 -15.22 -2.22
CA LEU A 261 -16.58 -16.04 -3.40
C LEU A 261 -15.39 -16.98 -3.16
N VAL A 262 -15.63 -18.04 -2.38
CA VAL A 262 -14.62 -19.08 -2.05
C VAL A 262 -13.98 -19.67 -3.31
N TRP A 263 -14.81 -20.07 -4.30
CA TRP A 263 -14.35 -20.65 -5.57
C TRP A 263 -13.37 -19.76 -6.34
N TRP A 264 -13.58 -18.44 -6.28
CA TRP A 264 -12.71 -17.47 -6.95
C TRP A 264 -11.44 -17.23 -6.15
N ASN A 265 -11.54 -17.19 -4.82
CA ASN A 265 -10.42 -16.94 -3.94
C ASN A 265 -9.25 -17.91 -4.16
N HIS A 266 -9.54 -19.21 -4.28
CA HIS A 266 -8.54 -20.25 -4.57
C HIS A 266 -7.84 -20.11 -5.93
N ARG A 267 -8.52 -19.48 -6.91
CA ARG A 267 -8.00 -19.32 -8.27
C ARG A 267 -7.35 -17.98 -8.51
N ALA A 268 -7.75 -16.94 -7.77
CA ALA A 268 -7.40 -15.56 -8.04
C ALA A 268 -5.88 -15.34 -8.02
N VAL A 269 -5.15 -15.94 -7.07
CA VAL A 269 -3.68 -15.82 -7.00
C VAL A 269 -3.03 -16.33 -8.29
N LEU A 270 -3.38 -17.54 -8.74
CA LEU A 270 -2.80 -18.13 -9.96
C LEU A 270 -3.27 -17.42 -11.22
N PHE A 271 -4.53 -16.99 -11.25
CA PHE A 271 -5.11 -16.27 -12.38
C PHE A 271 -4.41 -14.92 -12.59
N PHE A 272 -4.35 -14.08 -11.55
CA PHE A 272 -3.70 -12.78 -11.63
C PHE A 272 -2.18 -12.90 -11.76
N GLY A 273 -1.57 -13.95 -11.22
CA GLY A 273 -0.17 -14.29 -11.50
C GLY A 273 0.07 -14.57 -12.99
N SER A 274 -0.74 -15.43 -13.61
CA SER A 274 -0.66 -15.77 -15.04
C SER A 274 -0.95 -14.55 -15.93
N PHE A 275 -1.99 -13.80 -15.60
CA PHE A 275 -2.37 -12.58 -16.30
C PHE A 275 -1.29 -11.50 -16.19
N GLY A 276 -0.68 -11.35 -15.01
CA GLY A 276 0.41 -10.41 -14.77
C GLY A 276 1.67 -10.75 -15.57
N VAL A 277 2.06 -12.02 -15.64
CA VAL A 277 3.17 -12.46 -16.51
C VAL A 277 2.86 -12.20 -17.98
N GLY A 278 1.63 -12.49 -18.44
CA GLY A 278 1.21 -12.22 -19.81
C GLY A 278 1.25 -10.74 -20.17
N ALA A 279 0.70 -9.88 -19.30
CA ALA A 279 0.73 -8.42 -19.45
C ALA A 279 2.17 -7.88 -19.44
N PHE A 280 3.02 -8.40 -18.56
CA PHE A 280 4.44 -8.05 -18.49
C PHE A 280 5.20 -8.42 -19.76
N LEU A 281 5.04 -9.64 -20.27
CA LEU A 281 5.69 -10.08 -21.51
C LEU A 281 5.23 -9.25 -22.70
N LYS A 282 3.93 -8.93 -22.77
CA LYS A 282 3.38 -8.05 -23.80
C LYS A 282 3.97 -6.64 -23.71
N PHE A 283 4.00 -6.06 -22.51
CA PHE A 283 4.64 -4.77 -22.24
C PHE A 283 6.10 -4.77 -22.67
N THR A 284 6.87 -5.78 -22.26
CA THR A 284 8.30 -5.93 -22.62
C THR A 284 8.48 -5.95 -24.13
N SER A 285 7.66 -6.74 -24.83
CA SER A 285 7.77 -6.89 -26.28
C SER A 285 7.50 -5.57 -27.02
N ALA A 286 6.56 -4.77 -26.51
CA ALA A 286 6.08 -3.53 -27.10
C ALA A 286 7.01 -2.35 -26.76
N PHE A 287 7.38 -2.18 -25.49
CA PHE A 287 8.28 -1.14 -25.00
C PHE A 287 9.69 -1.24 -25.60
N LEU A 288 10.26 -2.46 -25.64
CA LEU A 288 11.59 -2.68 -26.21
C LEU A 288 11.60 -2.85 -27.73
N ARG A 289 10.44 -2.71 -28.39
CA ARG A 289 10.27 -2.88 -29.86
C ARG A 289 10.97 -4.13 -30.38
N THR A 290 10.78 -5.24 -29.67
CA THR A 290 11.49 -6.51 -29.93
C THR A 290 11.21 -7.08 -31.32
N GLN A 291 10.05 -6.75 -31.91
CA GLN A 291 9.70 -7.12 -33.28
C GLN A 291 10.67 -6.55 -34.32
N LEU A 292 11.12 -5.31 -34.13
CA LEU A 292 11.98 -4.59 -35.06
C LEU A 292 13.44 -5.02 -34.89
N HIS A 293 13.91 -5.04 -33.65
CA HIS A 293 15.33 -5.26 -33.38
C HIS A 293 15.63 -6.76 -33.19
N LEU A 294 14.80 -7.50 -32.45
CA LEU A 294 15.12 -8.83 -31.90
C LEU A 294 14.09 -9.91 -32.32
N PRO A 295 13.91 -10.22 -33.62
CA PRO A 295 12.80 -11.05 -34.09
C PRO A 295 12.82 -12.49 -33.55
N LYS A 296 14.00 -13.08 -33.29
CA LYS A 296 14.10 -14.41 -32.67
C LYS A 296 13.62 -14.39 -31.21
N LEU A 297 14.04 -13.38 -30.44
CA LEU A 297 13.64 -13.23 -29.04
C LEU A 297 12.16 -12.86 -28.92
N HIS A 298 11.65 -12.07 -29.88
CA HIS A 298 10.23 -11.75 -29.96
C HIS A 298 9.36 -13.02 -30.06
N ARG A 299 9.76 -14.02 -30.85
CA ARG A 299 9.03 -15.29 -30.95
C ARG A 299 9.04 -16.08 -29.64
N ILE A 300 10.15 -16.04 -28.89
CA ILE A 300 10.23 -16.67 -27.55
C ILE A 300 9.27 -15.97 -26.57
N ILE A 301 9.30 -14.64 -26.52
CA ILE A 301 8.40 -13.84 -25.68
C ILE A 301 6.94 -14.11 -26.02
N LEU A 302 6.60 -14.17 -27.31
CA LEU A 302 5.25 -14.51 -27.76
C LEU A 302 4.86 -15.93 -27.35
N GLY A 303 5.76 -16.91 -27.46
CA GLY A 303 5.52 -18.28 -26.99
C GLY A 303 5.22 -18.34 -25.50
N LEU A 304 6.02 -17.67 -24.67
CA LEU A 304 5.77 -17.56 -23.23
C LEU A 304 4.44 -16.84 -22.92
N GLN A 305 4.09 -15.81 -23.69
CA GLN A 305 2.82 -15.11 -23.55
C GLN A 305 1.63 -16.03 -23.88
N VAL A 306 1.72 -16.85 -24.93
CA VAL A 306 0.68 -17.83 -25.28
C VAL A 306 0.52 -18.87 -24.16
N ILE A 307 1.62 -19.33 -23.56
CA ILE A 307 1.59 -20.24 -22.40
C ILE A 307 0.90 -19.56 -21.20
N ALA A 308 1.18 -18.28 -20.94
CA ALA A 308 0.52 -17.53 -19.87
C ALA A 308 -1.01 -17.43 -20.09
N ILE A 309 -1.43 -17.15 -21.33
CA ILE A 309 -2.85 -17.09 -21.71
C ILE A 309 -3.50 -18.47 -21.60
N PHE A 310 -2.79 -19.53 -22.00
CA PHE A 310 -3.26 -20.91 -21.87
C PHE A 310 -3.52 -21.27 -20.40
N PHE A 311 -2.60 -20.96 -19.48
CA PHE A 311 -2.84 -21.17 -18.05
C PHE A 311 -3.99 -20.33 -17.52
N MET A 312 -4.12 -19.07 -17.95
CA MET A 312 -5.25 -18.22 -17.58
C MET A 312 -6.60 -18.83 -17.96
N ILE A 313 -6.70 -19.42 -19.16
CA ILE A 313 -7.92 -20.11 -19.63
C ILE A 313 -8.15 -21.40 -18.85
N ILE A 314 -7.12 -22.21 -18.63
CA ILE A 314 -7.23 -23.48 -17.88
C ILE A 314 -7.70 -23.23 -16.44
N ILE A 315 -7.19 -22.21 -15.75
CA ILE A 315 -7.56 -21.90 -14.37
C ILE A 315 -9.07 -21.61 -14.25
N LEU A 316 -9.69 -21.04 -15.29
CA LEU A 316 -11.12 -20.74 -15.33
C LEU A 316 -12.01 -21.96 -15.64
N LEU A 317 -11.45 -23.06 -16.16
CA LEU A 317 -12.20 -24.25 -16.56
C LEU A 317 -12.37 -25.23 -15.37
N PRO A 318 -13.60 -25.52 -14.93
CA PRO A 318 -13.85 -26.68 -14.06
C PRO A 318 -13.59 -27.98 -14.85
N PRO A 319 -12.97 -29.04 -14.29
CA PRO A 319 -12.61 -29.28 -12.88
C PRO A 319 -11.09 -29.33 -12.65
N VAL A 320 -10.30 -28.46 -13.28
CA VAL A 320 -8.84 -28.56 -13.17
C VAL A 320 -8.38 -28.28 -11.75
N ASP A 321 -7.62 -29.22 -11.18
CA ASP A 321 -6.93 -29.00 -9.92
C ASP A 321 -5.82 -27.96 -10.12
N VAL A 322 -5.94 -26.85 -9.39
CA VAL A 322 -5.04 -25.71 -9.45
C VAL A 322 -3.60 -26.06 -9.06
N ARG A 323 -3.40 -27.13 -8.27
CA ARG A 323 -2.08 -27.65 -7.88
C ARG A 323 -1.21 -27.99 -9.11
N ILE A 324 -1.82 -28.56 -10.15
CA ILE A 324 -1.13 -28.98 -11.37
C ILE A 324 -0.55 -27.76 -12.11
N ILE A 325 -1.16 -26.59 -11.97
CA ILE A 325 -0.79 -25.36 -12.67
C ILE A 325 0.25 -24.56 -11.89
N PHE A 326 0.30 -24.69 -10.56
CA PHE A 326 1.22 -23.93 -9.70
C PHE A 326 2.68 -24.06 -10.14
N THR A 327 3.20 -25.29 -10.24
CA THR A 327 4.62 -25.53 -10.58
C THR A 327 4.98 -25.05 -12.00
N PRO A 328 4.20 -25.38 -13.06
CA PRO A 328 4.43 -24.82 -14.39
C PRO A 328 4.36 -23.29 -14.44
N LEU A 329 3.48 -22.66 -13.66
CA LEU A 329 3.37 -21.20 -13.58
C LEU A 329 4.63 -20.58 -12.94
N VAL A 330 5.14 -21.18 -11.86
CA VAL A 330 6.40 -20.75 -11.24
C VAL A 330 7.55 -20.86 -12.24
N ILE A 331 7.66 -21.96 -12.98
CA ILE A 331 8.67 -22.12 -14.05
C ILE A 331 8.51 -21.04 -15.12
N LEU A 332 7.28 -20.75 -15.54
CA LEU A 332 6.99 -19.68 -16.50
C LEU A 332 7.44 -18.30 -15.98
N THR A 333 7.19 -17.98 -14.71
CA THR A 333 7.62 -16.71 -14.10
C THR A 333 9.15 -16.60 -14.03
N LEU A 334 9.82 -17.67 -13.57
CA LEU A 334 11.28 -17.74 -13.46
C LEU A 334 11.99 -17.72 -14.81
N THR A 335 11.34 -18.18 -15.88
CA THR A 335 11.88 -18.11 -17.25
C THR A 335 11.59 -16.77 -17.93
N ALA A 336 10.44 -16.14 -17.67
CA ALA A 336 10.08 -14.84 -18.23
C ALA A 336 11.04 -13.73 -17.77
N MET A 337 11.46 -13.73 -16.50
CA MET A 337 12.33 -12.67 -15.95
C MET A 337 13.70 -12.57 -16.65
N PRO A 338 14.51 -13.66 -16.78
CA PRO A 338 15.78 -13.61 -17.50
C PRO A 338 15.62 -13.29 -18.99
N VAL A 339 14.56 -13.80 -19.65
CA VAL A 339 14.29 -13.51 -21.07
C VAL A 339 14.04 -12.02 -21.28
N SER A 340 13.26 -11.38 -20.40
CA SER A 340 13.01 -9.94 -20.46
C SER A 340 14.25 -9.11 -20.13
N LEU A 341 15.07 -9.54 -19.16
CA LEU A 341 16.35 -8.89 -18.87
C LEU A 341 17.30 -8.95 -20.07
N LEU A 342 17.40 -10.13 -20.70
CA LEU A 342 18.19 -10.34 -21.92
C LEU A 342 17.68 -9.46 -23.07
N ALA A 343 16.36 -9.33 -23.23
CA ALA A 343 15.76 -8.41 -24.20
C ALA A 343 16.20 -6.96 -23.94
N GLY A 344 16.16 -6.53 -22.68
CA GLY A 344 16.64 -5.20 -22.27
C GLY A 344 18.11 -4.97 -22.63
N VAL A 345 18.99 -5.91 -22.26
CA VAL A 345 20.44 -5.84 -22.53
C VAL A 345 20.74 -5.74 -24.02
N LEU A 346 20.09 -6.58 -24.81
CA LEU A 346 20.30 -6.61 -26.26
C LEU A 346 19.73 -5.36 -26.95
N SER A 347 18.59 -4.84 -26.49
CA SER A 347 18.03 -3.58 -27.01
C SER A 347 18.91 -2.39 -26.67
N TRP A 348 19.45 -2.33 -25.44
CA TRP A 348 20.36 -1.25 -25.04
C TRP A 348 21.66 -1.27 -25.87
N ARG A 349 22.27 -2.45 -26.05
CA ARG A 349 23.47 -2.62 -26.89
C ARG A 349 23.28 -2.24 -28.37
N ARG A 350 22.02 -2.18 -28.83
CA ARG A 350 21.67 -1.79 -30.20
C ARG A 350 21.27 -0.33 -30.33
N GLY A 351 21.49 0.48 -29.31
CA GLY A 351 21.31 1.94 -29.34
C GLY A 351 19.94 2.41 -28.86
N TYR A 352 19.04 1.54 -28.40
CA TYR A 352 17.78 1.97 -27.80
C TYR A 352 18.01 2.38 -26.34
N HIS A 353 18.37 3.65 -26.14
CA HIS A 353 18.69 4.23 -24.82
C HIS A 353 17.61 4.02 -23.74
N PRO A 354 16.29 4.09 -24.03
CA PRO A 354 15.25 3.84 -23.02
C PRO A 354 15.30 2.43 -22.39
N ALA A 355 15.96 1.45 -23.03
CA ALA A 355 16.12 0.10 -22.48
C ALA A 355 16.96 0.07 -21.19
N PHE A 356 17.83 1.05 -20.96
CA PHE A 356 18.67 1.11 -19.77
C PHE A 356 17.84 1.20 -18.49
N TYR A 357 16.88 2.13 -18.44
CA TYR A 357 16.00 2.31 -17.29
C TYR A 357 15.13 1.07 -17.04
N PHE A 358 14.65 0.45 -18.12
CA PHE A 358 13.92 -0.83 -18.03
C PHE A 358 14.79 -1.91 -17.37
N MET A 359 16.04 -2.09 -17.81
CA MET A 359 16.95 -3.08 -17.21
C MET A 359 17.23 -2.79 -15.74
N LEU A 360 17.47 -1.53 -15.38
CA LEU A 360 17.73 -1.12 -14.01
C LEU A 360 16.54 -1.46 -13.11
N ALA A 361 15.33 -1.09 -13.55
CA ALA A 361 14.09 -1.35 -12.84
C ALA A 361 13.86 -2.85 -12.60
N TRP A 362 14.06 -3.68 -13.63
CA TRP A 362 13.92 -5.13 -13.52
C TRP A 362 15.00 -5.78 -12.67
N SER A 363 16.23 -5.26 -12.69
CA SER A 363 17.31 -5.78 -11.84
C SER A 363 16.98 -5.60 -10.36
N VAL A 364 16.48 -4.43 -9.97
CA VAL A 364 16.08 -4.16 -8.57
C VAL A 364 14.92 -5.06 -8.15
N PHE A 365 13.92 -5.25 -9.02
CA PHE A 365 12.79 -6.12 -8.72
C PHE A 365 13.20 -7.58 -8.55
N ILE A 366 14.06 -8.10 -9.45
CA ILE A 366 14.58 -9.47 -9.36
C ILE A 366 15.39 -9.67 -8.08
N ILE A 367 16.20 -8.68 -7.66
CA ILE A 367 16.91 -8.74 -6.38
C ILE A 367 15.91 -8.83 -5.22
N GLY A 368 14.83 -8.03 -5.23
CA GLY A 368 13.79 -8.09 -4.20
C GLY A 368 13.12 -9.48 -4.11
N ILE A 369 12.77 -10.07 -5.26
CA ILE A 369 12.22 -11.43 -5.34
C ILE A 369 13.23 -12.47 -4.86
N PHE A 370 14.51 -12.31 -5.23
CA PHE A 370 15.57 -13.24 -4.82
C PHE A 370 15.81 -13.21 -3.31
N VAL A 371 15.81 -12.02 -2.69
CA VAL A 371 15.89 -11.87 -1.22
C VAL A 371 14.68 -12.53 -0.55
N ARG A 372 13.47 -12.31 -1.07
CA ARG A 372 12.25 -12.99 -0.58
C ARG A 372 12.38 -14.51 -0.70
N MET A 373 12.87 -15.00 -1.84
CA MET A 373 13.05 -16.43 -2.09
C MET A 373 14.03 -17.06 -1.11
N LEU A 374 15.17 -16.40 -0.82
CA LEU A 374 16.13 -16.87 0.17
C LEU A 374 15.57 -16.86 1.60
N ALA A 375 14.71 -15.90 1.94
CA ALA A 375 14.02 -15.87 3.23
C ALA A 375 13.01 -17.02 3.36
N ASN A 376 12.29 -17.34 2.29
CA ASN A 376 11.36 -18.48 2.26
C ASN A 376 12.07 -19.84 2.35
N LEU A 377 13.32 -19.94 1.87
CA LEU A 377 14.18 -21.13 2.01
C LEU A 377 14.93 -21.19 3.35
N THR A 378 14.54 -20.36 4.33
CA THR A 378 15.16 -20.25 5.66
C THR A 378 16.66 -19.92 5.69
N VAL A 379 17.26 -19.58 4.55
CA VAL A 379 18.68 -19.17 4.43
C VAL A 379 18.91 -17.78 5.03
N LEU A 380 17.96 -16.88 4.83
CA LEU A 380 17.96 -15.54 5.45
C LEU A 380 16.92 -15.49 6.58
N PRO A 381 17.21 -14.76 7.68
CA PRO A 381 16.24 -14.60 8.76
C PRO A 381 14.96 -13.91 8.25
N SER A 382 13.82 -14.48 8.61
CA SER A 382 12.51 -13.87 8.37
C SER A 382 12.34 -12.66 9.30
N ASN A 383 12.34 -11.47 8.71
CA ASN A 383 12.10 -10.22 9.42
C ASN A 383 11.24 -9.31 8.54
N THR A 384 10.80 -8.17 9.06
CA THR A 384 9.94 -7.25 8.30
C THR A 384 10.53 -6.78 6.97
N PHE A 385 11.87 -6.70 6.84
CA PHE A 385 12.56 -6.28 5.62
C PHE A 385 12.61 -7.40 4.57
N THR A 386 13.05 -8.59 4.95
CA THR A 386 13.06 -9.77 4.06
C THR A 386 11.64 -10.13 3.63
N ASN A 387 10.68 -9.98 4.54
CA ASN A 387 9.26 -10.17 4.25
C ASN A 387 8.57 -9.03 3.48
N SER A 388 9.28 -7.97 3.11
CA SER A 388 8.73 -6.87 2.30
C SER A 388 9.61 -6.55 1.09
N SER A 389 10.65 -7.36 0.82
CA SER A 389 11.66 -7.09 -0.20
C SER A 389 11.10 -7.09 -1.63
N ASP A 390 10.14 -7.95 -1.91
CA ASP A 390 9.42 -7.98 -3.19
C ASP A 390 8.55 -6.73 -3.40
N ASN A 391 7.86 -6.26 -2.35
CA ASN A 391 7.07 -5.03 -2.40
C ASN A 391 7.95 -3.80 -2.65
N PHE A 392 9.11 -3.72 -1.98
CA PHE A 392 10.06 -2.61 -2.19
C PHE A 392 10.61 -2.62 -3.62
N GLY A 393 11.00 -3.79 -4.12
CA GLY A 393 11.44 -3.96 -5.50
C GLY A 393 10.38 -3.52 -6.51
N ALA A 394 9.11 -3.83 -6.26
CA ALA A 394 8.00 -3.44 -7.13
C ALA A 394 7.74 -1.93 -7.13
N VAL A 395 7.86 -1.24 -5.99
CA VAL A 395 7.73 0.23 -5.94
C VAL A 395 8.81 0.89 -6.79
N VAL A 396 10.07 0.46 -6.63
CA VAL A 396 11.18 0.98 -7.43
C VAL A 396 10.98 0.65 -8.92
N LEU A 397 10.53 -0.58 -9.23
CA LEU A 397 10.19 -0.99 -10.60
C LEU A 397 9.17 -0.04 -11.22
N VAL A 398 8.09 0.25 -10.52
CA VAL A 398 6.99 1.08 -11.04
C VAL A 398 7.43 2.53 -11.25
N LEU A 399 8.17 3.10 -10.29
CA LEU A 399 8.69 4.46 -10.42
C LEU A 399 9.68 4.57 -11.60
N LEU A 400 10.62 3.63 -11.72
CA LEU A 400 11.62 3.64 -12.79
C LEU A 400 11.02 3.34 -14.17
N LEU A 401 10.03 2.44 -14.27
CA LEU A 401 9.35 2.20 -15.55
C LEU A 401 8.56 3.42 -16.01
N SER A 402 7.95 4.16 -15.09
CA SER A 402 7.24 5.39 -15.44
C SER A 402 8.19 6.46 -16.00
N LEU A 403 9.40 6.55 -15.46
CA LEU A 403 10.47 7.39 -16.03
C LEU A 403 10.93 6.87 -17.39
N ALA A 404 11.14 5.55 -17.51
CA ALA A 404 11.54 4.90 -18.76
C ALA A 404 10.51 5.13 -19.89
N LEU A 405 9.22 5.14 -19.56
CA LEU A 405 8.13 5.48 -20.47
C LEU A 405 8.18 6.94 -20.91
N ALA A 406 8.40 7.88 -19.99
CA ALA A 406 8.53 9.29 -20.31
C ALA A 406 9.69 9.57 -21.28
N ASP A 407 10.85 8.94 -21.06
CA ASP A 407 12.01 9.04 -21.96
C ASP A 407 11.78 8.31 -23.29
N GLY A 408 11.09 7.16 -23.26
CA GLY A 408 10.69 6.46 -24.48
C GLY A 408 9.82 7.34 -25.38
N ILE A 409 8.86 8.07 -24.82
CA ILE A 409 8.02 9.02 -25.55
C ILE A 409 8.87 10.15 -26.15
N ARG A 410 9.79 10.73 -25.36
CA ARG A 410 10.69 11.79 -25.84
C ARG A 410 11.53 11.35 -27.04
N SER A 411 12.10 10.14 -26.99
CA SER A 411 12.89 9.58 -28.08
C SER A 411 12.07 9.43 -29.37
N ILE A 412 10.81 9.01 -29.27
CA ILE A 412 9.93 8.85 -30.44
C ILE A 412 9.54 10.20 -31.02
N THR A 413 9.23 11.18 -30.18
CA THR A 413 8.92 12.53 -30.63
C THR A 413 10.12 13.16 -31.34
N GLN A 414 11.33 12.96 -30.82
CA GLN A 414 12.56 13.47 -31.42
C GLN A 414 12.89 12.79 -32.77
N GLU A 415 12.73 11.46 -32.89
CA GLU A 415 12.88 10.75 -34.17
C GLU A 415 11.90 11.29 -35.23
N LYS A 416 10.66 11.58 -34.81
CA LYS A 416 9.62 12.13 -35.70
C LYS A 416 9.97 13.55 -36.16
N GLU A 417 10.47 14.40 -35.26
CA GLU A 417 10.93 15.76 -35.59
C GLU A 417 12.13 15.72 -36.54
N GLN A 418 13.08 14.80 -36.33
CA GLN A 418 14.26 14.65 -37.19
C GLN A 418 13.88 14.16 -38.60
N ALA A 419 12.98 13.19 -38.71
CA ALA A 419 12.44 12.75 -40.00
C ALA A 419 11.67 13.88 -40.73
N GLN A 420 10.96 14.73 -39.98
CA GLN A 420 10.32 15.93 -40.54
C GLN A 420 11.34 16.98 -40.99
N ALA A 421 12.42 17.19 -40.24
CA ALA A 421 13.49 18.11 -40.59
C ALA A 421 14.27 17.64 -41.83
N GLU A 422 14.57 16.36 -41.97
CA GLU A 422 15.19 15.79 -43.18
C GLU A 422 14.30 15.99 -44.41
N THR A 423 12.99 15.79 -44.26
CA THR A 423 12.03 16.04 -45.36
C THR A 423 11.99 17.52 -45.75
N LEU A 424 12.21 18.43 -44.79
CA LEU A 424 12.29 19.87 -45.03
C LEU A 424 13.62 20.23 -45.73
N HIS A 425 14.75 19.70 -45.25
CA HIS A 425 16.06 19.87 -45.86
C HIS A 425 16.11 19.36 -47.31
N LEU A 426 15.48 18.21 -47.59
CA LEU A 426 15.40 17.67 -48.94
C LEU A 426 14.63 18.59 -49.90
N LYS A 427 13.63 19.32 -49.38
CA LYS A 427 12.88 20.32 -50.15
C LYS A 427 13.70 21.59 -50.39
N ASP A 428 14.49 22.01 -49.40
CA ASP A 428 15.37 23.17 -49.53
C ASP A 428 16.54 22.90 -50.49
N ASP A 429 17.13 21.71 -50.45
CA ASP A 429 18.18 21.28 -51.39
C ASP A 429 17.63 21.15 -52.83
N LEU A 430 16.39 20.65 -52.98
CA LEU A 430 15.70 20.60 -54.27
C LEU A 430 15.42 22.02 -54.82
N ASN A 431 15.03 22.96 -53.96
CA ASN A 431 14.83 24.36 -54.33
C ASN A 431 16.15 25.05 -54.70
N ALA A 432 17.23 24.77 -53.98
CA ALA A 432 18.57 25.30 -54.28
C ALA A 432 19.11 24.74 -55.61
N ALA A 433 18.90 23.45 -55.89
CA ALA A 433 19.24 22.84 -57.18
C ALA A 433 18.42 23.42 -58.34
N LEU A 434 17.13 23.70 -58.13
CA LEU A 434 16.27 24.42 -59.08
C LEU A 434 16.79 25.83 -59.40
N GLN A 435 17.28 26.55 -58.39
CA GLN A 435 17.91 27.87 -58.59
C GLN A 435 19.25 27.77 -59.32
N GLN A 436 20.05 26.72 -59.08
CA GLN A 436 21.33 26.50 -59.74
C GLN A 436 21.18 26.15 -61.23
N VAL A 437 20.17 25.35 -61.57
CA VAL A 437 19.80 25.06 -62.97
C VAL A 437 19.29 26.31 -63.68
N ASN A 438 18.53 27.18 -62.99
CA ASN A 438 18.12 28.48 -63.54
C ASN A 438 19.33 29.40 -63.80
N ALA A 439 20.30 29.45 -62.88
CA ALA A 439 21.52 30.24 -63.04
C ALA A 439 22.44 29.68 -64.17
N GLU A 440 22.46 28.36 -64.39
CA GLU A 440 23.17 27.72 -65.50
C GLU A 440 22.49 27.99 -66.86
N LEU A 441 21.16 28.08 -66.88
CA LEU A 441 20.39 28.47 -68.05
C LEU A 441 20.69 29.92 -68.45
N GLU A 442 20.76 30.83 -67.47
CA GLU A 442 21.16 32.23 -67.65
C GLU A 442 22.59 32.37 -68.18
N ALA A 443 23.52 31.52 -67.72
CA ALA A 443 24.91 31.49 -68.21
C ALA A 443 25.03 30.95 -69.65
N ARG A 444 24.17 30.00 -70.06
CA ARG A 444 24.13 29.50 -71.46
C ARG A 444 23.50 30.50 -72.43
N VAL A 445 22.60 31.36 -71.95
CA VAL A 445 22.01 32.46 -72.74
C VAL A 445 23.05 33.56 -73.01
N ALA A 446 23.96 33.84 -72.06
CA ALA A 446 25.01 34.85 -72.22
C ALA A 446 26.09 34.49 -73.28
N ALA A 447 26.27 33.21 -73.61
CA ALA A 447 27.31 32.75 -74.52
C ALA A 447 26.89 32.66 -76.00
N ARG A 448 25.58 32.70 -76.32
CA ARG A 448 25.08 32.59 -77.71
C ARG A 448 24.87 33.94 -78.41
N THR A 449 25.09 35.06 -77.74
CA THR A 449 24.62 36.39 -78.19
C THR A 449 25.59 37.14 -79.11
N ASN A 450 26.63 36.51 -79.68
CA ASN A 450 27.66 37.22 -80.46
C ASN A 450 28.03 36.63 -81.82
N ALA A 451 27.07 36.02 -82.53
CA ALA A 451 27.17 35.81 -83.99
C ALA A 451 25.80 35.44 -84.60
N LEU A 452 24.91 36.42 -84.83
CA LEU A 452 24.08 36.57 -86.05
C LEU A 452 23.01 37.65 -85.81
N GLU A 453 23.42 38.91 -85.95
CA GLU A 453 22.49 39.99 -86.24
C GLU A 453 22.10 39.90 -87.72
N ARG A 454 20.82 39.60 -87.99
CA ARG A 454 19.93 40.22 -88.99
C ARG A 454 18.79 39.24 -89.33
N ALA A 455 17.61 39.57 -88.82
CA ALA A 455 16.25 39.15 -89.22
C ALA A 455 15.33 38.49 -88.16
N GLU A 456 15.49 38.71 -86.84
CA GLU A 456 14.56 38.11 -85.84
C GLU A 456 14.24 38.94 -84.58
N HIS A 457 14.38 40.28 -84.62
CA HIS A 457 14.24 41.15 -83.44
C HIS A 457 12.79 41.28 -82.90
N GLU A 458 11.77 40.85 -83.65
CA GLU A 458 10.37 41.00 -83.24
C GLU A 458 9.82 39.77 -82.48
N ILE A 459 10.31 38.57 -82.80
CA ILE A 459 9.88 37.31 -82.16
C ILE A 459 10.53 37.15 -80.76
N LEU A 460 11.74 37.67 -80.57
CA LEU A 460 12.48 37.55 -79.30
C LEU A 460 11.84 38.38 -78.17
N VAL A 461 11.42 39.62 -78.46
CA VAL A 461 10.74 40.50 -77.48
C VAL A 461 9.38 39.93 -77.10
N LEU A 462 8.64 39.39 -78.08
CA LEU A 462 7.35 38.73 -77.81
C LEU A 462 7.53 37.49 -76.91
N ASN A 463 8.59 36.71 -77.09
CA ASN A 463 8.86 35.55 -76.23
C ASN A 463 9.31 35.95 -74.82
N GLN A 464 10.12 37.00 -74.66
CA GLN A 464 10.49 37.54 -73.33
C GLN A 464 9.28 38.11 -72.57
N VAL A 465 8.35 38.77 -73.26
CA VAL A 465 7.11 39.27 -72.63
C VAL A 465 6.19 38.11 -72.24
N MET A 466 6.12 37.02 -73.02
CA MET A 466 5.37 35.82 -72.60
C MET A 466 5.98 35.13 -71.38
N GLU A 467 7.31 35.01 -71.32
CA GLU A 467 8.03 34.43 -70.19
C GLU A 467 7.83 35.28 -68.92
N GLY A 468 7.96 36.61 -69.04
CA GLY A 468 7.64 37.54 -67.93
C GLY A 468 6.19 37.45 -67.47
N ALA A 469 5.23 37.33 -68.39
CA ALA A 469 3.82 37.15 -68.06
C ALA A 469 3.53 35.79 -67.39
N GLU A 470 4.26 34.73 -67.75
CA GLU A 470 4.20 33.43 -67.10
C GLU A 470 4.77 33.46 -65.68
N HIS A 471 5.92 34.10 -65.48
CA HIS A 471 6.47 34.32 -64.13
C HIS A 471 5.51 35.15 -63.25
N LEU A 472 4.87 36.18 -63.82
CA LEU A 472 3.90 37.00 -63.11
C LEU A 472 2.65 36.21 -62.70
N SER A 473 2.14 35.37 -63.60
CA SER A 473 1.01 34.47 -63.33
C SER A 473 1.34 33.45 -62.23
N ASN A 474 2.53 32.83 -62.30
CA ASN A 474 2.99 31.88 -61.30
C ASN A 474 3.18 32.56 -59.93
N ALA A 475 3.80 33.74 -59.88
CA ALA A 475 3.99 34.52 -58.66
C ALA A 475 2.65 34.94 -58.02
N SER A 476 1.70 35.41 -58.83
CA SER A 476 0.35 35.74 -58.38
C SER A 476 -0.37 34.51 -57.81
N SER A 477 -0.34 33.36 -58.50
CA SER A 477 -0.95 32.13 -57.99
C SER A 477 -0.34 31.68 -56.65
N GLY A 478 0.97 31.88 -56.48
CA GLY A 478 1.68 31.66 -55.23
C GLY A 478 1.20 32.58 -54.11
N LEU A 479 1.04 33.88 -54.39
CA LEU A 479 0.54 34.87 -53.43
C LEU A 479 -0.92 34.62 -53.03
N THR A 480 -1.78 34.23 -53.97
CA THR A 480 -3.17 33.82 -53.68
C THR A 480 -3.19 32.59 -52.77
N ARG A 481 -2.38 31.56 -53.05
CA ARG A 481 -2.28 30.37 -52.19
C ARG A 481 -1.80 30.70 -50.78
N ILE A 482 -0.80 31.57 -50.65
CA ILE A 482 -0.31 32.02 -49.34
C ILE A 482 -1.37 32.84 -48.59
N SER A 483 -2.05 33.75 -49.27
CA SER A 483 -3.08 34.62 -48.66
C SER A 483 -4.29 33.82 -48.17
N THR A 484 -4.76 32.86 -48.97
CA THR A 484 -5.82 31.91 -48.59
C THR A 484 -5.40 31.04 -47.41
N GLN A 485 -4.15 30.55 -47.39
CA GLN A 485 -3.62 29.82 -46.24
C GLN A 485 -3.61 30.69 -44.96
N ILE A 486 -3.11 31.92 -45.03
CA ILE A 486 -3.10 32.86 -43.88
C ILE A 486 -4.52 33.16 -43.39
N ALA A 487 -5.49 33.32 -44.30
CA ALA A 487 -6.89 33.53 -43.94
C ALA A 487 -7.47 32.34 -43.16
N THR A 488 -7.22 31.10 -43.63
CA THR A 488 -7.67 29.88 -42.94
C THR A 488 -7.00 29.68 -41.58
N GLU A 489 -5.69 29.94 -41.48
CA GLU A 489 -4.95 29.87 -40.22
C GLU A 489 -5.43 30.93 -39.23
N SER A 490 -5.72 32.15 -39.70
CA SER A 490 -6.26 33.24 -38.88
C SER A 490 -7.64 32.90 -38.30
N GLU A 491 -8.52 32.29 -39.10
CA GLU A 491 -9.84 31.83 -38.63
C GLU A 491 -9.71 30.74 -37.56
N GLN A 492 -8.78 29.80 -37.76
CA GLN A 492 -8.48 28.76 -36.77
C GLN A 492 -7.93 29.34 -35.46
N ILE A 493 -6.99 30.29 -35.54
CA ILE A 493 -6.43 30.96 -34.35
C ILE A 493 -7.52 31.77 -33.64
N SER A 494 -8.40 32.47 -34.37
CA SER A 494 -9.53 33.21 -33.78
C SER A 494 -10.48 32.30 -32.99
N PHE A 495 -10.80 31.12 -33.54
CA PHE A 495 -11.61 30.12 -32.84
C PHE A 495 -10.91 29.60 -31.57
N GLN A 496 -9.60 29.32 -31.65
CA GLN A 496 -8.81 28.89 -30.48
C GLN A 496 -8.73 29.99 -29.40
N THR A 497 -8.51 31.24 -29.81
CA THR A 497 -8.42 32.42 -28.95
C THR A 497 -9.73 32.63 -28.18
N SER A 498 -10.87 32.48 -28.85
CA SER A 498 -12.20 32.55 -28.22
C SER A 498 -12.41 31.44 -27.17
N ARG A 499 -11.93 30.22 -27.43
CA ARG A 499 -12.00 29.11 -26.46
C ARG A 499 -11.11 29.36 -25.25
N VAL A 500 -9.90 29.87 -25.44
CA VAL A 500 -8.98 30.19 -24.33
C VAL A 500 -9.53 31.34 -23.48
N SER A 501 -10.14 32.36 -24.10
CA SER A 501 -10.83 33.45 -23.40
C SER A 501 -11.96 32.91 -22.49
N SER A 502 -12.85 32.08 -23.04
CA SER A 502 -13.94 31.45 -22.29
C SER A 502 -13.43 30.61 -21.12
N ASN A 503 -12.41 29.78 -21.36
CA ASN A 503 -11.79 28.97 -20.32
C ASN A 503 -11.16 29.82 -19.20
N SER A 504 -10.49 30.92 -19.55
CA SER A 504 -9.90 31.83 -18.56
C SER A 504 -10.98 32.51 -17.72
N GLN A 505 -12.07 32.93 -18.32
CA GLN A 505 -13.19 33.51 -17.57
C GLN A 505 -13.85 32.49 -16.63
N GLN A 506 -13.96 31.23 -17.06
CA GLN A 506 -14.46 30.14 -16.23
C GLN A 506 -13.51 29.80 -15.07
N ILE A 507 -12.19 29.85 -15.31
CA ILE A 507 -11.17 29.69 -14.25
C ILE A 507 -11.29 30.83 -13.23
N SER A 508 -11.44 32.08 -13.68
CA SER A 508 -11.62 33.23 -12.79
C SER A 508 -12.87 33.13 -11.92
N LEU A 509 -13.98 32.64 -12.49
CA LEU A 509 -15.20 32.35 -11.72
C LEU A 509 -14.96 31.22 -10.70
N GLY A 510 -14.34 30.12 -11.13
CA GLY A 510 -13.98 29.03 -10.22
C GLY A 510 -13.04 29.46 -9.08
N MET A 511 -12.11 30.40 -9.34
CA MET A 511 -11.24 30.95 -8.28
C MET A 511 -12.02 31.75 -7.24
N ARG A 512 -13.09 32.45 -7.62
CA ARG A 512 -13.97 33.15 -6.66
C ARG A 512 -14.75 32.17 -5.78
N ASP A 513 -15.20 31.06 -6.36
CA ASP A 513 -15.91 30.02 -5.60
C ASP A 513 -14.95 29.36 -4.59
N VAL A 514 -13.75 29.00 -5.03
CA VAL A 514 -12.72 28.42 -4.14
C VAL A 514 -12.27 29.42 -3.08
N ALA A 515 -12.20 30.72 -3.38
CA ALA A 515 -11.92 31.76 -2.39
C ALA A 515 -12.98 31.78 -1.29
N THR A 516 -14.25 31.76 -1.66
CA THR A 516 -15.38 31.73 -0.71
C THR A 516 -15.31 30.49 0.18
N SER A 517 -15.10 29.30 -0.40
CA SER A 517 -14.91 28.08 0.39
C SER A 517 -13.69 28.15 1.31
N THR A 518 -12.61 28.81 0.89
CA THR A 518 -11.41 28.99 1.71
C THR A 518 -11.68 29.92 2.90
N GLU A 519 -12.50 30.96 2.73
CA GLU A 519 -12.96 31.83 3.81
C GLU A 519 -13.83 31.08 4.83
N GLU A 520 -14.72 30.20 4.36
CA GLU A 520 -15.52 29.32 5.24
C GLU A 520 -14.63 28.35 6.03
N VAL A 521 -13.64 27.73 5.38
CA VAL A 521 -12.66 26.88 6.06
C VAL A 521 -11.88 27.67 7.12
N ALA A 522 -11.46 28.91 6.81
CA ALA A 522 -10.78 29.78 7.76
C ALA A 522 -11.68 30.18 8.95
N ALA A 523 -13.00 30.30 8.75
CA ALA A 523 -13.95 30.50 9.83
C ALA A 523 -14.06 29.25 10.73
N ASN A 524 -14.18 28.07 10.13
CA ASN A 524 -14.25 26.80 10.87
C ASN A 524 -12.99 26.53 11.69
N ILE A 525 -11.80 26.78 11.13
CA ILE A 525 -10.53 26.65 11.86
C ILE A 525 -10.50 27.56 13.10
N ARG A 526 -11.00 28.80 13.00
CA ARG A 526 -11.10 29.72 14.14
C ARG A 526 -12.07 29.22 15.21
N GLU A 527 -13.17 28.59 14.83
CA GLU A 527 -14.12 27.99 15.76
C GLU A 527 -13.55 26.77 16.48
N ILE A 528 -12.87 25.88 15.74
CA ILE A 528 -12.19 24.72 16.32
C ILE A 528 -11.09 25.18 17.29
N SER A 529 -10.31 26.21 16.93
CA SER A 529 -9.29 26.79 17.80
C SER A 529 -9.85 27.28 19.14
N ARG A 530 -10.98 28.00 19.12
CA ARG A 530 -11.70 28.41 20.34
C ARG A 530 -12.17 27.20 21.16
N THR A 531 -12.67 26.17 20.48
CA THR A 531 -13.16 24.95 21.12
C THR A 531 -12.01 24.21 21.83
N ILE A 532 -10.85 24.05 21.20
CA ILE A 532 -9.67 23.43 21.81
C ILE A 532 -9.16 24.22 23.01
N THR A 533 -9.19 25.55 22.94
CA THR A 533 -8.84 26.40 24.08
C THR A 533 -9.76 26.13 25.27
N ARG A 534 -11.07 26.02 25.03
CA ARG A 534 -12.06 25.68 26.07
C ARG A 534 -11.90 24.26 26.62
N VAL A 535 -11.58 23.29 25.77
CA VAL A 535 -11.29 21.91 26.21
C VAL A 535 -10.07 21.88 27.13
N THR A 536 -9.02 22.64 26.79
CA THR A 536 -7.81 22.74 27.62
C THR A 536 -8.11 23.33 29.00
N GLU A 537 -9.01 24.32 29.08
CA GLU A 537 -9.47 24.89 30.35
C GLU A 537 -10.24 23.86 31.20
N ILE A 538 -11.19 23.14 30.59
CA ILE A 538 -11.98 22.08 31.27
C ILE A 538 -11.08 20.96 31.78
N VAL A 539 -10.09 20.54 30.98
CA VAL A 539 -9.10 19.52 31.37
C VAL A 539 -8.32 19.99 32.60
N ARG A 540 -7.88 21.25 32.63
CA ARG A 540 -7.15 21.81 33.78
C ARG A 540 -8.00 21.82 35.04
N GLU A 541 -9.29 22.17 34.93
CA GLU A 541 -10.24 22.11 36.04
C GLU A 541 -10.47 20.68 36.53
N ALA A 542 -10.64 19.72 35.62
CA ALA A 542 -10.84 18.31 35.94
C ALA A 542 -9.65 17.71 36.71
N VAL A 543 -8.41 18.08 36.36
CA VAL A 543 -7.20 17.68 37.12
C VAL A 543 -7.26 18.18 38.57
N LEU A 544 -7.66 19.44 38.78
CA LEU A 544 -7.77 20.02 40.14
C LEU A 544 -8.81 19.27 40.97
N ILE A 545 -9.97 18.96 40.39
CA ILE A 545 -11.04 18.22 41.06
C ILE A 545 -10.58 16.80 41.42
N ALA A 546 -9.94 16.09 40.49
CA ALA A 546 -9.46 14.73 40.72
C ALA A 546 -8.38 14.66 41.82
N ASN A 547 -7.45 15.62 41.85
CA ASN A 547 -6.44 15.72 42.91
C ASN A 547 -7.05 16.01 44.29
N SER A 548 -8.08 16.86 44.34
CA SER A 548 -8.82 17.13 45.58
C SER A 548 -9.55 15.89 46.09
N ALA A 549 -10.20 15.15 45.20
CA ALA A 549 -10.86 13.88 45.53
C ALA A 549 -9.85 12.84 46.05
N ASN A 550 -8.69 12.71 45.39
CA ASN A 550 -7.63 11.80 45.84
C ASN A 550 -7.14 12.15 47.25
N THR A 551 -6.89 13.44 47.52
CA THR A 551 -6.48 13.93 48.84
C THR A 551 -7.52 13.60 49.92
N THR A 552 -8.80 13.73 49.59
CA THR A 552 -9.90 13.43 50.51
C THR A 552 -9.97 11.93 50.84
N ILE A 553 -9.82 11.06 49.83
CA ILE A 553 -9.79 9.60 50.00
C ILE A 553 -8.58 9.17 50.84
N THR A 554 -7.38 9.72 50.57
CA THR A 554 -6.19 9.43 51.38
C THR A 554 -6.37 9.86 52.84
N SER A 555 -7.04 11.00 53.09
CA SER A 555 -7.38 11.40 54.45
C SER A 555 -8.39 10.45 55.12
N LEU A 556 -9.34 9.89 54.36
CA LEU A 556 -10.31 8.92 54.88
C LEU A 556 -9.64 7.60 55.24
N GLU A 557 -8.69 7.15 54.43
CA GLU A 557 -7.87 5.95 54.69
C GLU A 557 -7.10 6.10 56.00
N SER A 558 -6.36 7.21 56.17
CA SER A 558 -5.62 7.51 57.41
C SER A 558 -6.52 7.54 58.64
N ARG A 559 -7.68 8.22 58.56
CA ARG A 559 -8.64 8.31 59.69
C ARG A 559 -9.26 6.96 60.02
N SER A 560 -9.54 6.12 59.01
CA SER A 560 -10.09 4.78 59.23
C SER A 560 -9.05 3.86 59.86
N GLN A 561 -7.76 4.03 59.54
CA GLN A 561 -6.66 3.30 60.18
C GLN A 561 -6.52 3.67 61.67
N GLU A 562 -6.62 4.96 62.01
CA GLU A 562 -6.63 5.43 63.41
C GLU A 562 -7.81 4.82 64.19
N ILE A 563 -9.01 4.79 63.62
CA ILE A 563 -10.17 4.16 64.25
C ILE A 563 -9.94 2.66 64.46
N GLY A 564 -9.39 1.96 63.46
CA GLY A 564 -9.05 0.53 63.59
C GLY A 564 -8.10 0.24 64.75
N GLN A 565 -7.11 1.10 64.99
CA GLN A 565 -6.20 0.99 66.14
C GLN A 565 -6.93 1.17 67.48
N ILE A 566 -7.85 2.15 67.56
CA ILE A 566 -8.65 2.38 68.77
C ILE A 566 -9.54 1.17 69.07
N VAL A 567 -10.20 0.62 68.06
CA VAL A 567 -11.10 -0.54 68.22
C VAL A 567 -10.32 -1.78 68.66
N LYS A 568 -9.10 -1.98 68.17
CA LYS A 568 -8.22 -3.06 68.64
C LYS A 568 -7.92 -2.95 70.13
N VAL A 569 -7.63 -1.74 70.63
CA VAL A 569 -7.44 -1.50 72.07
C VAL A 569 -8.71 -1.80 72.86
N ILE A 570 -9.90 -1.46 72.33
CA ILE A 570 -11.19 -1.80 72.96
C ILE A 570 -11.38 -3.32 73.04
N THR A 571 -11.05 -4.06 71.99
CA THR A 571 -11.09 -5.54 71.99
C THR A 571 -10.17 -6.12 73.06
N ASP A 572 -8.94 -5.61 73.19
CA ASP A 572 -7.99 -6.04 74.21
C ASP A 572 -8.51 -5.76 75.63
N ILE A 573 -9.08 -4.58 75.88
CA ILE A 573 -9.70 -4.21 77.17
C ILE A 573 -10.89 -5.14 77.47
N ALA A 574 -11.74 -5.43 76.48
CA ALA A 574 -12.88 -6.32 76.64
C ALA A 574 -12.44 -7.75 77.00
N GLN A 575 -11.39 -8.28 76.34
CA GLN A 575 -10.81 -9.57 76.66
C GLN A 575 -10.22 -9.60 78.08
N GLN A 576 -9.47 -8.57 78.49
CA GLN A 576 -8.94 -8.45 79.84
C GLN A 576 -10.05 -8.36 80.88
N THR A 577 -11.12 -7.60 80.60
CA THR A 577 -12.28 -7.45 81.49
C THR A 577 -13.01 -8.78 81.65
N ASN A 578 -13.16 -9.57 80.58
CA ASN A 578 -13.72 -10.92 80.64
C ASN A 578 -12.86 -11.87 81.49
N LEU A 579 -11.52 -11.77 81.44
CA LEU A 579 -10.61 -12.54 82.29
C LEU A 579 -10.68 -12.11 83.77
N LEU A 580 -10.75 -10.81 84.04
CA LEU A 580 -10.94 -10.24 85.39
C LEU A 580 -12.27 -10.70 85.99
N ALA A 581 -13.35 -10.63 85.20
CA ALA A 581 -14.67 -11.10 85.60
C ALA A 581 -14.67 -12.60 85.90
N LEU A 582 -13.98 -13.40 85.09
CA LEU A 582 -13.80 -14.83 85.33
C LEU A 582 -13.08 -15.12 86.65
N ASN A 583 -11.98 -14.41 86.92
CA ASN A 583 -11.24 -14.53 88.18
C ASN A 583 -12.13 -14.13 89.38
N ALA A 584 -12.92 -13.06 89.23
CA ALA A 584 -13.88 -12.63 90.24
C ALA A 584 -14.98 -13.68 90.48
N THR A 585 -15.49 -14.34 89.43
CA THR A 585 -16.44 -15.46 89.56
C THR A 585 -15.83 -16.62 90.34
N ILE A 586 -14.56 -16.97 90.06
CA ILE A 586 -13.85 -18.06 90.77
C ILE A 586 -13.73 -17.73 92.26
N GLU A 587 -13.30 -16.52 92.60
CA GLU A 587 -13.10 -16.12 93.99
C GLU A 587 -14.44 -15.96 94.74
N ALA A 588 -15.49 -15.52 94.05
CA ALA A 588 -16.85 -15.47 94.60
C ALA A 588 -17.41 -16.87 94.91
N VAL A 589 -17.15 -17.87 94.05
CA VAL A 589 -17.48 -19.28 94.32
C VAL A 589 -16.69 -19.81 95.52
N ARG A 590 -15.42 -19.40 95.65
CA ARG A 590 -14.53 -19.79 96.75
C ARG A 590 -14.99 -19.25 98.12
N ALA A 591 -15.66 -18.10 98.14
CA ALA A 591 -16.22 -17.48 99.34
C ALA A 591 -17.53 -18.14 99.86
N GLY A 592 -18.06 -19.16 99.17
CA GLY A 592 -19.24 -19.90 99.61
C GLY A 592 -20.53 -19.07 99.61
N ASP A 593 -21.37 -19.21 100.64
CA ASP A 593 -22.69 -18.54 100.70
C ASP A 593 -22.60 -17.00 100.74
N TRP A 594 -21.48 -16.44 101.20
CA TRP A 594 -21.24 -14.99 101.26
C TRP A 594 -20.89 -14.37 99.90
N GLY A 595 -20.50 -15.19 98.90
CA GLY A 595 -20.09 -14.74 97.57
C GLY A 595 -21.19 -14.66 96.53
N LYS A 596 -22.42 -15.12 96.83
CA LYS A 596 -23.53 -15.24 95.85
C LYS A 596 -23.86 -13.94 95.11
N GLY A 597 -23.84 -12.80 95.81
CA GLY A 597 -24.08 -11.48 95.17
C GLY A 597 -22.95 -11.05 94.24
N PHE A 598 -21.70 -11.34 94.60
CA PHE A 598 -20.53 -11.07 93.76
C PHE A 598 -20.48 -11.97 92.52
N THR A 599 -20.95 -13.21 92.62
CA THR A 599 -21.08 -14.12 91.47
C THR A 599 -21.99 -13.55 90.38
N VAL A 600 -23.13 -12.96 90.76
CA VAL A 600 -24.07 -12.34 89.79
C VAL A 600 -23.43 -11.15 89.09
N VAL A 601 -22.79 -10.25 89.84
CA VAL A 601 -22.11 -9.08 89.26
C VAL A 601 -20.96 -9.50 88.34
N ALA A 602 -20.14 -10.47 88.75
CA ALA A 602 -19.05 -10.98 87.94
C ALA A 602 -19.55 -11.61 86.63
N GLN A 603 -20.69 -12.32 86.66
CA GLN A 603 -21.28 -12.92 85.47
C GLN A 603 -21.88 -11.88 84.52
N GLU A 604 -22.49 -10.82 85.04
CA GLU A 604 -22.98 -9.68 84.25
C GLU A 604 -21.82 -8.93 83.57
N VAL A 605 -20.74 -8.64 84.30
CA VAL A 605 -19.53 -8.01 83.74
C VAL A 605 -18.90 -8.89 82.66
N LYS A 606 -18.93 -10.21 82.85
CA LYS A 606 -18.41 -11.18 81.87
C LYS A 606 -19.23 -11.19 80.58
N GLU A 607 -20.55 -11.17 80.67
CA GLU A 607 -21.42 -11.07 79.48
C GLU A 607 -21.25 -9.72 78.77
N LEU A 608 -21.20 -8.60 79.52
CA LEU A 608 -20.98 -7.28 78.94
C LEU A 608 -19.61 -7.17 78.23
N ALA A 609 -18.57 -7.78 78.80
CA ALA A 609 -17.25 -7.84 78.18
C ALA A 609 -17.25 -8.69 76.90
N ARG A 610 -18.00 -9.81 76.86
CA ARG A 610 -18.18 -10.63 75.65
C ARG A 610 -18.95 -9.89 74.56
N GLU A 611 -20.01 -9.18 74.94
CA GLU A 611 -20.80 -8.35 74.01
C GLU A 611 -19.94 -7.22 73.44
N THR A 612 -19.17 -6.54 74.28
CA THR A 612 -18.22 -5.49 73.86
C THR A 612 -17.18 -6.03 72.87
N ALA A 613 -16.59 -7.19 73.14
CA ALA A 613 -15.62 -7.82 72.23
C ALA A 613 -16.27 -8.18 70.88
N ARG A 614 -17.49 -8.71 70.89
CA ARG A 614 -18.23 -9.03 69.66
C ARG A 614 -18.56 -7.78 68.85
N SER A 615 -19.03 -6.71 69.49
CA SER A 615 -19.30 -5.44 68.81
C SER A 615 -18.03 -4.78 68.27
N ALA A 616 -16.89 -4.91 68.97
CA ALA A 616 -15.61 -4.42 68.49
C ALA A 616 -15.13 -5.20 67.25
N GLU A 617 -15.32 -6.53 67.22
CA GLU A 617 -15.06 -7.37 66.04
C GLU A 617 -15.90 -6.93 64.82
N ASP A 618 -17.20 -6.68 65.02
CA ASP A 618 -18.08 -6.17 63.97
C ASP A 618 -17.64 -4.80 63.43
N ILE A 619 -17.13 -3.92 64.31
CA ILE A 619 -16.58 -2.62 63.89
C ILE A 619 -15.29 -2.80 63.09
N ILE A 620 -14.40 -3.72 63.48
CA ILE A 620 -13.17 -4.04 62.74
C ILE A 620 -13.53 -4.46 61.31
N GLN A 621 -14.49 -5.37 61.13
CA GLN A 621 -14.94 -5.79 59.80
C GLN A 621 -15.46 -4.62 58.94
N LYS A 622 -16.16 -3.67 59.55
CA LYS A 622 -16.64 -2.47 58.85
C LYS A 622 -15.51 -1.51 58.48
N ILE A 623 -14.50 -1.36 59.34
CA ILE A 623 -13.32 -0.53 59.06
C ILE A 623 -12.50 -1.14 57.92
N ASP A 624 -12.29 -2.45 57.92
CA ASP A 624 -11.59 -3.17 56.84
C ASP A 624 -12.32 -2.97 55.50
N ALA A 625 -13.66 -3.03 55.50
CA ALA A 625 -14.46 -2.75 54.31
C ALA A 625 -14.32 -1.29 53.82
N ILE A 626 -14.27 -0.31 54.73
CA ILE A 626 -14.06 1.11 54.39
C ILE A 626 -12.65 1.31 53.81
N GLN A 627 -11.63 0.69 54.39
CA GLN A 627 -10.24 0.77 53.90
C GLN A 627 -10.12 0.17 52.50
N THR A 628 -10.65 -1.04 52.29
CA THR A 628 -10.66 -1.72 50.98
C THR A 628 -11.36 -0.85 49.93
N THR A 629 -12.56 -0.35 50.23
CA THR A 629 -13.32 0.52 49.31
C THR A 629 -12.57 1.83 49.02
N SER A 630 -11.90 2.41 50.02
CA SER A 630 -11.12 3.65 49.85
C SER A 630 -9.91 3.43 48.93
N GLN A 631 -9.22 2.28 49.06
CA GLN A 631 -8.10 1.91 48.19
C GLN A 631 -8.57 1.69 46.75
N GLU A 632 -9.65 0.94 46.54
CA GLU A 632 -10.26 0.76 45.22
C GLU A 632 -10.66 2.10 44.59
N THR A 633 -11.23 3.01 45.39
CA THR A 633 -11.61 4.35 44.94
C THR A 633 -10.39 5.20 44.57
N ALA A 634 -9.30 5.14 45.35
CA ALA A 634 -8.05 5.84 45.04
C ALA A 634 -7.42 5.33 43.72
N MET A 635 -7.45 4.02 43.49
CA MET A 635 -7.00 3.42 42.22
C MET A 635 -7.87 3.88 41.05
N ALA A 636 -9.20 3.96 41.23
CA ALA A 636 -10.11 4.46 40.20
C ALA A 636 -9.84 5.94 39.87
N ILE A 637 -9.64 6.79 40.89
CA ILE A 637 -9.30 8.21 40.70
C ILE A 637 -7.95 8.34 39.97
N SER A 638 -6.96 7.53 40.32
CA SER A 638 -5.65 7.53 39.65
C SER A 638 -5.77 7.18 38.16
N LYS A 639 -6.63 6.21 37.81
CA LYS A 639 -6.94 5.90 36.40
C LYS A 639 -7.62 7.08 35.68
N VAL A 640 -8.54 7.77 36.35
CA VAL A 640 -9.20 8.98 35.80
C VAL A 640 -8.18 10.09 35.55
N VAL A 641 -7.24 10.33 36.47
CA VAL A 641 -6.15 11.31 36.29
C VAL A 641 -5.30 10.96 35.06
N ALA A 642 -4.96 9.69 34.87
CA ALA A 642 -4.20 9.25 33.69
C ALA A 642 -4.96 9.49 32.38
N ILE A 643 -6.28 9.28 32.36
CA ILE A 643 -7.12 9.58 31.20
C ILE A 643 -7.16 11.09 30.93
N ILE A 644 -7.30 11.93 31.96
CA ILE A 644 -7.31 13.39 31.80
C ILE A 644 -5.97 13.88 31.23
N ASP A 645 -4.83 13.32 31.66
CA ASP A 645 -3.51 13.62 31.09
C ASP A 645 -3.40 13.24 29.60
N GLN A 646 -4.00 12.11 29.20
CA GLN A 646 -4.10 11.74 27.78
C GLN A 646 -4.93 12.76 26.98
N VAL A 647 -6.05 13.23 27.53
CA VAL A 647 -6.89 14.26 26.89
C VAL A 647 -6.13 15.60 26.79
N ALA A 648 -5.33 15.95 27.80
CA ALA A 648 -4.46 17.14 27.76
C ALA A 648 -3.43 17.06 26.63
N LYS A 649 -2.74 15.91 26.50
CA LYS A 649 -1.78 15.65 25.41
C LYS A 649 -2.45 15.73 24.04
N LEU A 650 -3.62 15.12 23.91
CA LEU A 650 -4.39 15.16 22.66
C LEU A 650 -4.80 16.59 22.27
N SER A 651 -5.21 17.40 23.26
CA SER A 651 -5.58 18.81 23.05
C SER A 651 -4.40 19.64 22.54
N ASN A 652 -3.20 19.41 23.06
CA ASN A 652 -1.98 20.06 22.58
C ASN A 652 -1.64 19.68 21.13
N THR A 653 -1.77 18.39 20.78
CA THR A 653 -1.56 17.93 19.40
C THR A 653 -2.60 18.53 18.44
N MET A 654 -3.87 18.62 18.87
CA MET A 654 -4.92 19.28 18.09
C MET A 654 -4.62 20.77 17.88
N ALA A 655 -4.12 21.48 18.91
CA ALA A 655 -3.73 22.87 18.77
C ALA A 655 -2.60 23.07 17.74
N ALA A 656 -1.61 22.17 17.73
CA ALA A 656 -0.54 22.18 16.73
C ALA A 656 -1.08 21.93 15.30
N ALA A 657 -1.96 20.95 15.14
CA ALA A 657 -2.58 20.65 13.84
C ALA A 657 -3.43 21.83 13.32
N ILE A 658 -4.13 22.55 14.20
CA ILE A 658 -4.91 23.75 13.85
C ILE A 658 -4.00 24.89 13.39
N ALA A 659 -2.84 25.07 14.02
CA ALA A 659 -1.85 26.06 13.59
C ALA A 659 -1.34 25.76 12.17
N GLU A 660 -1.02 24.50 11.88
CA GLU A 660 -0.60 24.05 10.55
C GLU A 660 -1.72 24.20 9.49
N GLN A 661 -2.97 23.88 9.85
CA GLN A 661 -4.12 24.11 8.97
C GLN A 661 -4.31 25.60 8.66
N THR A 662 -4.10 26.47 9.66
CA THR A 662 -4.19 27.93 9.46
C THR A 662 -3.17 28.41 8.43
N GLU A 663 -1.92 27.96 8.53
CA GLU A 663 -0.86 28.28 7.57
C GLU A 663 -1.20 27.75 6.16
N THR A 664 -1.69 26.52 6.08
CA THR A 664 -2.10 25.90 4.82
C THR A 664 -3.25 26.67 4.15
N THR A 665 -4.26 27.07 4.90
CA THR A 665 -5.38 27.88 4.39
C THR A 665 -4.92 29.25 3.89
N GLN A 666 -3.98 29.89 4.58
CA GLN A 666 -3.37 31.15 4.11
C GLN A 666 -2.60 30.96 2.80
N ARG A 667 -1.83 29.89 2.68
CA ARG A 667 -1.11 29.55 1.44
C ARG A 667 -2.07 29.29 0.28
N ILE A 668 -3.17 28.57 0.52
CA ILE A 668 -4.23 28.33 -0.47
C ILE A 668 -4.83 29.65 -0.94
N SER A 669 -5.18 30.55 -0.01
CA SER A 669 -5.67 31.90 -0.35
C SER A 669 -4.70 32.66 -1.26
N GLY A 670 -3.40 32.60 -0.96
CA GLY A 670 -2.35 33.17 -1.82
C GLY A 670 -2.31 32.54 -3.21
N THR A 671 -2.39 31.21 -3.32
CA THR A 671 -2.42 30.51 -4.61
C THR A 671 -3.67 30.87 -5.43
N ILE A 672 -4.82 31.04 -4.80
CA ILE A 672 -6.06 31.46 -5.47
C ILE A 672 -5.89 32.88 -6.05
N SER A 673 -5.32 33.80 -5.29
CA SER A 673 -5.04 35.17 -5.77
C SER A 673 -4.09 35.16 -6.97
N GLN A 674 -3.04 34.34 -6.93
CA GLN A 674 -2.08 34.20 -8.02
C GLN A 674 -2.72 33.58 -9.27
N ALA A 675 -3.55 32.55 -9.10
CA ALA A 675 -4.25 31.91 -10.21
C ALA A 675 -5.30 32.84 -10.85
N ALA A 676 -6.02 33.62 -10.05
CA ALA A 676 -6.94 34.64 -10.55
C ALA A 676 -6.21 35.73 -11.34
N GLN A 677 -5.07 36.21 -10.83
CA GLN A 677 -4.23 37.18 -11.54
C GLN A 677 -3.70 36.60 -12.87
N GLY A 678 -3.16 35.38 -12.86
CA GLY A 678 -2.68 34.74 -14.08
C GLY A 678 -3.78 34.53 -15.12
N SER A 679 -5.01 34.27 -14.68
CA SER A 679 -6.16 34.17 -15.58
C SER A 679 -6.56 35.51 -16.22
N ASP A 680 -6.36 36.62 -15.50
CA ASP A 680 -6.60 37.97 -16.00
C ASP A 680 -5.52 38.37 -17.04
N GLU A 681 -4.25 38.05 -16.73
CA GLU A 681 -3.13 38.23 -17.65
C GLU A 681 -3.31 37.45 -18.96
N ILE A 682 -3.76 36.18 -18.89
CA ILE A 682 -4.09 35.38 -20.07
C ILE A 682 -5.23 36.04 -20.87
N SER A 683 -6.26 36.56 -20.20
CA SER A 683 -7.39 37.22 -20.89
C SER A 683 -6.94 38.47 -21.65
N HIS A 684 -6.02 39.24 -21.09
CA HIS A 684 -5.39 40.38 -21.77
C HIS A 684 -4.55 39.93 -22.98
N ALA A 685 -3.66 38.95 -22.81
CA ALA A 685 -2.83 38.43 -23.91
C ALA A 685 -3.67 37.88 -25.08
N ILE A 686 -4.79 37.23 -24.77
CA ILE A 686 -5.74 36.70 -25.76
C ILE A 686 -6.46 37.81 -26.52
N THR A 687 -6.72 38.95 -25.88
CA THR A 687 -7.27 40.14 -26.55
C THR A 687 -6.28 40.72 -27.56
N ASP A 688 -5.00 40.78 -27.21
CA ASP A 688 -3.93 41.25 -28.10
C ASP A 688 -3.71 40.30 -29.30
N ILE A 689 -3.76 38.98 -29.06
CA ILE A 689 -3.69 37.96 -30.11
C ILE A 689 -4.89 38.09 -31.05
N ALA A 690 -6.10 38.27 -30.52
CA ALA A 690 -7.31 38.46 -31.35
C ALA A 690 -7.18 39.69 -32.28
N SER A 691 -6.61 40.79 -31.76
CA SER A 691 -6.32 41.99 -32.57
C SER A 691 -5.30 41.69 -33.69
N THR A 692 -4.21 41.01 -33.37
CA THR A 692 -3.14 40.66 -34.32
C THR A 692 -3.63 39.71 -35.43
N VAL A 693 -4.49 38.76 -35.08
CA VAL A 693 -5.13 37.82 -36.02
C VAL A 693 -6.06 38.57 -36.96
N LYS A 694 -6.84 39.53 -36.44
CA LYS A 694 -7.70 40.38 -37.25
C LYS A 694 -6.89 41.21 -38.26
N GLU A 695 -5.77 41.77 -37.83
CA GLU A 695 -4.88 42.51 -38.73
C GLU A 695 -4.24 41.61 -39.80
N SER A 696 -3.81 40.40 -39.43
CA SER A 696 -3.26 39.40 -40.36
C SER A 696 -4.27 39.00 -41.43
N SER A 697 -5.54 38.80 -41.05
CA SER A 697 -6.63 38.50 -41.98
C SER A 697 -6.87 39.64 -42.97
N ILE A 698 -6.86 40.90 -42.52
CA ILE A 698 -6.98 42.08 -43.39
C ILE A 698 -5.80 42.17 -44.36
N ARG A 699 -4.56 41.98 -43.88
CA ARG A 699 -3.35 42.01 -44.71
C ARG A 699 -3.37 40.91 -45.77
N ALA A 700 -3.76 39.69 -45.41
CA ALA A 700 -3.91 38.59 -46.35
C ALA A 700 -4.96 38.89 -47.44
N SER A 701 -6.09 39.50 -47.07
CA SER A 701 -7.10 39.95 -48.04
C SER A 701 -6.54 41.00 -49.01
N HIS A 702 -5.68 41.90 -48.53
CA HIS A 702 -5.02 42.91 -49.38
C HIS A 702 -4.02 42.27 -50.36
N VAL A 703 -3.21 41.30 -49.89
CA VAL A 703 -2.26 40.56 -50.75
C VAL A 703 -3.00 39.74 -51.81
N GLN A 704 -4.13 39.13 -51.45
CA GLN A 704 -5.03 38.43 -52.37
C GLN A 704 -5.51 39.35 -53.51
N GLN A 705 -5.98 40.56 -53.18
CA GLN A 705 -6.44 41.54 -54.17
C GLN A 705 -5.30 42.02 -55.10
N GLU A 706 -4.11 42.27 -54.56
CA GLU A 706 -2.96 42.65 -55.39
C GLU A 706 -2.49 41.49 -56.28
N ALA A 707 -2.52 40.25 -55.78
CA ALA A 707 -2.23 39.06 -56.57
C ALA A 707 -3.22 38.92 -57.75
N GLU A 708 -4.52 39.17 -57.53
CA GLU A 708 -5.53 39.13 -58.60
C GLU A 708 -5.27 40.19 -59.68
N LYS A 709 -4.85 41.40 -59.29
CA LYS A 709 -4.44 42.44 -60.26
C LYS A 709 -3.22 42.01 -61.08
N LEU A 710 -2.22 41.39 -60.45
CA LEU A 710 -1.03 40.88 -61.14
C LEU A 710 -1.37 39.73 -62.11
N ALA A 711 -2.26 38.82 -61.73
CA ALA A 711 -2.77 37.78 -62.62
C ALA A 711 -3.48 38.39 -63.84
N SER A 712 -4.34 39.38 -63.63
CA SER A 712 -5.03 40.08 -64.71
C SER A 712 -4.06 40.79 -65.66
N LEU A 713 -3.02 41.43 -65.12
CA LEU A 713 -1.98 42.07 -65.92
C LEU A 713 -1.17 41.05 -66.73
N GLY A 714 -0.83 39.90 -66.14
CA GLY A 714 -0.17 38.79 -66.85
C GLY A 714 -1.01 38.25 -68.00
N GLU A 715 -2.33 38.12 -67.81
CA GLU A 715 -3.26 37.68 -68.86
C GLU A 715 -3.40 38.72 -69.98
N GLN A 716 -3.48 40.01 -69.64
CA GLN A 716 -3.50 41.09 -70.63
C GLN A 716 -2.21 41.11 -71.48
N LEU A 717 -1.04 40.91 -70.86
CA LEU A 717 0.23 40.81 -71.57
C LEU A 717 0.26 39.60 -72.52
N ARG A 718 -0.25 38.44 -72.09
CA ARG A 718 -0.39 37.25 -72.96
C ARG A 718 -1.31 37.51 -74.15
N GLN A 719 -2.45 38.16 -73.93
CA GLN A 719 -3.39 38.51 -75.01
C GLN A 719 -2.79 39.50 -76.00
N LEU A 720 -2.09 40.52 -75.52
CA LEU A 720 -1.40 41.50 -76.38
C LEU A 720 -0.34 40.82 -77.26
N VAL A 721 0.45 39.90 -76.69
CA VAL A 721 1.43 39.12 -77.46
C VAL A 721 0.75 38.21 -78.49
N HIS A 722 -0.37 37.58 -78.13
CA HIS A 722 -1.10 36.70 -79.03
C HIS A 722 -1.74 37.46 -80.21
N LEU A 723 -2.24 38.68 -79.96
CA LEU A 723 -2.75 39.58 -80.99
C LEU A 723 -1.62 40.09 -81.90
N ALA A 724 -0.45 40.43 -81.34
CA ALA A 724 0.72 40.83 -82.11
C ALA A 724 1.23 39.70 -83.02
N LYS A 725 1.32 38.46 -82.51
CA LYS A 725 1.67 37.28 -83.32
C LYS A 725 0.65 37.00 -84.43
N ALA A 726 -0.65 37.18 -84.16
CA ALA A 726 -1.71 36.97 -85.15
C ALA A 726 -1.75 38.06 -86.24
N ALA A 727 -1.40 39.30 -85.91
CA ALA A 727 -1.25 40.38 -86.88
C ALA A 727 -0.08 40.10 -87.85
N GLN A 728 1.05 39.61 -87.32
CA GLN A 728 2.25 39.27 -88.09
C GLN A 728 2.04 38.09 -89.06
N GLN A 729 1.13 37.16 -88.74
CA GLN A 729 0.73 36.06 -89.62
C GLN A 729 -0.27 36.45 -90.72
N ARG A 730 -0.89 37.64 -90.64
CA ARG A 730 -1.81 38.15 -91.68
C ARG A 730 -1.12 39.05 -92.71
N GLU A 731 0.08 39.55 -92.41
CA GLU A 731 0.90 40.38 -93.31
C GLU A 731 1.88 39.56 -94.16
N ASN A 732 2.10 38.29 -93.82
CA ASN A 732 2.78 37.28 -94.66
C ASN A 732 1.74 36.42 -95.38
#